data_AF-A0A952IEZ3-F1
#
_entry.id   AF-A0A952IEZ3-F1
#
_cell.length_a   1.000
_cell.length_b   1.000
_cell.length_c   1.000
_cell.angle_alpha   90.00
_cell.angle_beta   90.00
_cell.angle_gamma   90.00
#
_symmetry.space_group_name_H-M   'P 1'
#
loop_
_entity.id
_entity.type
_entity.pdbx_description
1 polymer ?
#
loop_
_entity_poly.entity_id
_entity_poly.type
_entity_poly.pdbx_seq_one_letter_code
_entity_poly.pdbx_strand_id
1 'polypeptide(L)'
;MKRSIQKILNSTLLILGSIALANPLNAAPNSSQYTAAPPFVATSVGKPNVVIALDISGSMKAVAYRDTAAGGWSNATTIHEDFDPNKRYFGYFDSDSSYRYDTGAGKSFFVTDATGAWNGNFLNWLTMRRMDVVRKVLVGGKVRDRSGETIDGDTWWVIEGQNEPEDRVFRKRYSLSSTVSPLADDSIIEIANGAFIVTEAGSTRSRRVALSESVEVGELSINRNVADDEDLDVNSDWYPIPLLNTYSNPIVVASSLSFQGSDPTHTRVRYNTSSNSWEVRLEEWQYRDINHTTERVSYIVAEATDSASSSSVNIIKVDGTDYEIRANFRTVNSIAPATETQSITNNGYQPIVLAGVASMNSPRPVIVRLKDINNGDFKLGLQNEESFTSAHPAAERVNWVAIQPVSGRSDVAGVGLEAGRSGNTVTHAWHTQNYASSGLFADQPILSIAQQTLDGSDTGYARYNNVDRNSFQTKIEEEKSSDNETDHTSEVVGYFAVDSVSGFKIKVGVTSEPTGVVQQNAGSMRFGLAVYNYNHNRSPTSIYNGNTVHSGTFRPCYPDISKAVVDQDNFDICYDTHVKSPLSNIVNVIEDHPLIWGSTPIAETLFDIKGYFGQINFNRGHTQWYDNGKEGISGVAADGQPKARNSYEVNNDWDPFYYEEFGSVLPCAKSFVLHFNDGEPYRDFDGSGHPPLIDDGSGNFGPQDKLDDLALMLRNQDCRTEPGMEGHQEIISYYVYAALGENESNNRSTRRMREAAANGAFVDKDEDLAPDPVHPANFI
;
A
#
# COMPACT_ATOMS: atom_id res chain seq x y z
N MET A 1 -24.75 -58.38 -40.48
CA MET A 1 -24.77 -59.75 -41.04
C MET A 1 -24.48 -59.67 -42.53
N LYS A 2 -23.45 -60.37 -43.06
CA LYS A 2 -22.94 -60.34 -44.47
C LYS A 2 -22.43 -58.93 -44.91
N ARG A 3 -21.22 -58.68 -45.45
CA ARG A 3 -20.30 -59.32 -46.44
C ARG A 3 -20.60 -59.05 -47.94
N SER A 4 -19.92 -58.03 -48.47
CA SER A 4 -19.00 -58.02 -49.63
C SER A 4 -19.43 -58.50 -51.04
N ILE A 5 -19.36 -57.57 -52.02
CA ILE A 5 -19.14 -57.70 -53.48
C ILE A 5 -18.46 -56.37 -53.92
N GLN A 6 -17.36 -56.18 -54.66
CA GLN A 6 -16.33 -57.00 -55.36
C GLN A 6 -16.47 -57.21 -56.89
N LYS A 7 -15.36 -56.93 -57.63
CA LYS A 7 -15.00 -57.26 -59.04
C LYS A 7 -15.48 -56.32 -60.17
N ILE A 8 -14.88 -56.21 -61.38
CA ILE A 8 -13.53 -56.46 -62.01
C ILE A 8 -13.53 -55.74 -63.40
N LEU A 9 -12.36 -55.64 -64.07
CA LEU A 9 -12.02 -55.33 -65.49
C LEU A 9 -11.32 -53.97 -65.67
N ASN A 10 -10.09 -53.83 -66.20
CA ASN A 10 -9.31 -54.47 -67.29
C ASN A 10 -9.43 -53.75 -68.64
N SER A 11 -8.31 -53.18 -69.12
CA SER A 11 -7.85 -53.21 -70.53
C SER A 11 -6.38 -52.76 -70.61
N THR A 12 -5.69 -53.10 -71.69
CA THR A 12 -4.21 -53.09 -71.79
C THR A 12 -3.74 -52.39 -73.06
N LEU A 13 -2.66 -51.60 -72.98
CA LEU A 13 -1.75 -51.40 -74.10
C LEU A 13 -0.33 -51.08 -73.62
N LEU A 14 0.65 -51.24 -74.51
CA LEU A 14 2.09 -51.24 -74.22
C LEU A 14 2.83 -50.46 -75.31
N ILE A 15 3.89 -49.71 -74.96
CA ILE A 15 5.16 -49.46 -75.71
C ILE A 15 5.85 -48.18 -75.20
N LEU A 16 7.18 -48.13 -75.34
CA LEU A 16 8.09 -47.10 -74.83
C LEU A 16 7.96 -45.75 -75.56
N GLY A 17 8.22 -44.66 -74.84
CA GLY A 17 8.38 -43.31 -75.40
C GLY A 17 9.10 -42.38 -74.42
N SER A 18 10.44 -42.37 -74.45
CA SER A 18 11.27 -41.59 -73.52
C SER A 18 11.25 -40.10 -73.85
N ILE A 19 10.35 -39.34 -73.24
CA ILE A 19 10.35 -37.87 -73.25
C ILE A 19 10.39 -37.36 -71.81
N ALA A 20 11.38 -36.54 -71.49
CA ALA A 20 11.49 -35.89 -70.20
C ALA A 20 10.49 -34.74 -70.10
N LEU A 21 9.36 -34.99 -69.44
CA LEU A 21 8.49 -33.93 -68.93
C LEU A 21 8.87 -33.67 -67.48
N ALA A 22 9.28 -32.44 -67.18
CA ALA A 22 9.47 -32.00 -65.81
C ALA A 22 8.09 -31.89 -65.14
N ASN A 23 7.78 -32.82 -64.24
CA ASN A 23 6.80 -32.52 -63.20
C ASN A 23 7.34 -31.31 -62.41
N PRO A 24 6.52 -30.30 -62.08
CA PRO A 24 6.90 -29.41 -61.00
C PRO A 24 7.16 -30.26 -59.74
N LEU A 25 8.21 -29.96 -58.99
CA LEU A 25 8.24 -30.39 -57.60
C LEU A 25 7.10 -29.64 -56.91
N ASN A 26 5.97 -30.32 -56.68
CA ASN A 26 5.08 -29.89 -55.62
C ASN A 26 5.93 -29.86 -54.35
N ALA A 27 6.12 -28.66 -53.80
CA ALA A 27 6.86 -28.50 -52.55
C ALA A 27 6.24 -29.41 -51.49
N ALA A 28 7.08 -30.06 -50.68
CA ALA A 28 6.59 -30.75 -49.50
C ALA A 28 5.85 -29.72 -48.62
N PRO A 29 4.69 -30.06 -48.02
CA PRO A 29 3.92 -29.10 -47.22
C PRO A 29 4.78 -28.54 -46.10
N ASN A 30 4.88 -27.20 -46.08
CA ASN A 30 5.59 -26.44 -45.07
C ASN A 30 5.07 -26.79 -43.67
N SER A 31 5.95 -26.79 -42.66
CA SER A 31 5.59 -26.98 -41.25
C SER A 31 4.51 -26.00 -40.76
N SER A 32 4.35 -24.85 -41.43
CA SER A 32 3.27 -23.87 -41.19
C SER A 32 1.85 -24.44 -41.26
N GLN A 33 1.62 -25.61 -41.87
CA GLN A 33 0.30 -26.25 -41.94
C GLN A 33 -0.04 -27.19 -40.76
N TYR A 34 0.86 -27.39 -39.80
CA TYR A 34 0.60 -28.27 -38.64
C TYR A 34 0.28 -27.46 -37.37
N THR A 35 -0.99 -27.45 -36.98
CA THR A 35 -1.45 -26.81 -35.72
C THR A 35 -1.03 -27.55 -34.44
N ALA A 36 -0.38 -28.71 -34.56
CA ALA A 36 0.33 -29.38 -33.48
C ALA A 36 1.46 -30.25 -34.04
N ALA A 37 2.69 -30.05 -33.54
CA ALA A 37 3.80 -30.96 -33.78
C ALA A 37 3.74 -32.14 -32.79
N PRO A 38 4.21 -33.35 -33.16
CA PRO A 38 4.43 -34.43 -32.19
C PRO A 38 5.36 -33.97 -31.04
N PRO A 39 5.21 -34.44 -29.79
CA PRO A 39 6.00 -33.93 -28.67
C PRO A 39 7.53 -34.03 -28.83
N PHE A 40 8.00 -35.03 -29.59
CA PHE A 40 9.42 -35.24 -29.93
C PHE A 40 9.90 -34.45 -31.18
N VAL A 41 9.03 -33.61 -31.75
CA VAL A 41 9.33 -32.64 -32.82
C VAL A 41 9.07 -31.21 -32.34
N ALA A 42 8.18 -31.02 -31.35
CA ALA A 42 8.05 -29.76 -30.61
C ALA A 42 9.38 -29.36 -29.94
N THR A 43 10.18 -30.34 -29.52
CA THR A 43 11.59 -30.19 -29.07
C THR A 43 12.57 -29.75 -30.16
N SER A 44 12.09 -29.26 -31.32
CA SER A 44 12.92 -28.75 -32.43
C SER A 44 12.54 -27.33 -32.86
N VAL A 45 11.61 -26.67 -32.14
CA VAL A 45 11.08 -25.33 -32.48
C VAL A 45 11.43 -24.27 -31.42
N GLY A 46 11.86 -24.69 -30.22
CA GLY A 46 12.08 -23.82 -29.07
C GLY A 46 10.77 -23.41 -28.37
N LYS A 47 10.87 -23.06 -27.08
CA LYS A 47 9.76 -22.49 -26.30
C LYS A 47 9.53 -21.03 -26.68
N PRO A 48 8.31 -20.61 -27.07
CA PRO A 48 8.03 -19.21 -27.39
C PRO A 48 8.28 -18.28 -26.20
N ASN A 49 8.66 -17.05 -26.52
CA ASN A 49 9.02 -16.01 -25.56
C ASN A 49 7.83 -15.11 -25.24
N VAL A 50 7.60 -14.82 -23.96
CA VAL A 50 6.61 -13.82 -23.53
C VAL A 50 7.25 -12.86 -22.54
N VAL A 51 7.43 -11.61 -22.95
CA VAL A 51 7.82 -10.52 -22.05
C VAL A 51 6.55 -9.89 -21.50
N ILE A 52 6.41 -9.85 -20.18
CA ILE A 52 5.37 -9.06 -19.51
C ILE A 52 5.93 -7.64 -19.34
N ALA A 53 5.28 -6.64 -19.92
CA ALA A 53 5.56 -5.23 -19.65
C ALA A 53 4.55 -4.76 -18.59
N LEU A 54 4.98 -4.72 -17.33
CA LEU A 54 4.10 -4.51 -16.17
C LEU A 54 4.21 -3.09 -15.63
N ASP A 55 3.07 -2.42 -15.52
CA ASP A 55 2.95 -1.18 -14.79
C ASP A 55 2.98 -1.38 -13.28
N ILE A 56 3.80 -0.56 -12.63
CA ILE A 56 3.99 -0.49 -11.18
C ILE A 56 3.66 0.92 -10.64
N SER A 57 2.96 1.74 -11.41
CA SER A 57 2.77 3.16 -11.11
C SER A 57 1.67 3.44 -10.08
N GLY A 58 1.60 4.70 -9.63
CA GLY A 58 0.59 5.16 -8.67
C GLY A 58 -0.86 5.11 -9.15
N SER A 59 -1.13 4.92 -10.46
CA SER A 59 -2.48 4.62 -10.96
C SER A 59 -2.87 3.16 -10.69
N MET A 60 -1.91 2.22 -10.71
CA MET A 60 -2.13 0.81 -10.34
C MET A 60 -2.47 0.62 -8.84
N LYS A 61 -2.15 1.62 -7.99
CA LYS A 61 -2.64 1.73 -6.60
C LYS A 61 -4.11 2.18 -6.49
N ALA A 62 -4.79 2.56 -7.58
CA ALA A 62 -6.20 2.93 -7.54
C ALA A 62 -7.09 1.70 -7.27
N VAL A 63 -8.31 1.97 -6.78
CA VAL A 63 -9.33 0.94 -6.54
C VAL A 63 -9.64 0.15 -7.83
N ALA A 64 -9.76 -1.18 -7.73
CA ALA A 64 -10.03 -2.05 -8.87
C ALA A 64 -11.47 -1.89 -9.40
N TYR A 65 -12.38 -1.36 -8.58
CA TYR A 65 -13.79 -1.21 -8.89
C TYR A 65 -14.26 0.17 -8.41
N ARG A 66 -14.35 1.11 -9.35
CA ARG A 66 -14.68 2.50 -9.12
C ARG A 66 -16.11 2.84 -9.53
N ASP A 67 -16.86 3.39 -8.59
CA ASP A 67 -18.00 4.26 -8.89
C ASP A 67 -17.54 5.46 -9.71
N THR A 68 -17.93 5.53 -10.98
CA THR A 68 -17.54 6.59 -11.90
C THR A 68 -18.28 7.91 -11.65
N ALA A 69 -19.42 7.88 -10.96
CA ALA A 69 -20.23 9.06 -10.66
C ALA A 69 -19.74 9.81 -9.40
N ALA A 70 -19.20 9.09 -8.42
CA ALA A 70 -18.71 9.66 -7.15
C ALA A 70 -17.41 10.48 -7.23
N GLY A 71 -16.79 10.60 -8.42
CA GLY A 71 -15.61 11.43 -8.66
C GLY A 71 -14.30 10.64 -8.78
N GLY A 72 -13.20 11.23 -8.31
CA GLY A 72 -11.84 10.79 -8.63
C GLY A 72 -11.39 9.50 -7.94
N TRP A 73 -10.71 8.64 -8.71
CA TRP A 73 -10.06 7.34 -8.39
C TRP A 73 -9.07 7.29 -7.21
N SER A 74 -8.94 8.37 -6.44
CA SER A 74 -7.96 8.51 -5.36
C SER A 74 -8.30 9.58 -4.33
N ASN A 75 -9.54 10.09 -4.34
CA ASN A 75 -9.91 11.18 -3.45
C ASN A 75 -10.42 10.62 -2.12
N ALA A 76 -9.70 10.90 -1.03
CA ALA A 76 -10.12 10.52 0.32
C ALA A 76 -11.44 11.18 0.77
N THR A 77 -11.94 12.22 0.08
CA THR A 77 -13.29 12.77 0.31
C THR A 77 -14.39 12.13 -0.54
N THR A 78 -14.06 11.41 -1.62
CA THR A 78 -15.03 10.60 -2.37
C THR A 78 -15.45 9.36 -1.55
N ILE A 79 -16.68 8.88 -1.76
CA ILE A 79 -17.20 7.60 -1.27
C ILE A 79 -17.79 6.88 -2.49
N HIS A 80 -17.36 5.65 -2.78
CA HIS A 80 -17.94 4.84 -3.86
C HIS A 80 -19.09 3.99 -3.33
N GLU A 81 -20.24 4.01 -4.01
CA GLU A 81 -21.49 3.37 -3.54
C GLU A 81 -22.03 2.31 -4.54
N ASP A 82 -21.21 1.96 -5.54
CA ASP A 82 -21.57 1.16 -6.73
C ASP A 82 -21.58 -0.37 -6.53
N PHE A 83 -21.83 -0.88 -5.32
CA PHE A 83 -21.90 -2.33 -5.11
C PHE A 83 -23.20 -2.92 -5.67
N ASP A 84 -23.10 -3.62 -6.79
CA ASP A 84 -24.16 -4.44 -7.35
C ASP A 84 -23.92 -5.93 -7.00
N PRO A 85 -24.71 -6.55 -6.12
CA PRO A 85 -24.55 -7.98 -5.79
C PRO A 85 -24.79 -8.92 -6.98
N ASN A 86 -25.36 -8.44 -8.10
CA ASN A 86 -25.52 -9.21 -9.34
C ASN A 86 -24.28 -9.16 -10.25
N LYS A 87 -23.35 -8.23 -10.01
CA LYS A 87 -22.08 -8.08 -10.74
C LYS A 87 -21.00 -8.92 -10.05
N ARG A 88 -20.30 -9.80 -10.79
CA ARG A 88 -19.16 -10.54 -10.23
C ARG A 88 -17.92 -9.66 -10.21
N TYR A 89 -17.41 -9.38 -9.01
CA TYR A 89 -16.14 -8.72 -8.76
C TYR A 89 -15.06 -9.78 -8.55
N PHE A 90 -13.97 -9.67 -9.31
CA PHE A 90 -12.80 -10.55 -9.25
C PHE A 90 -11.71 -9.94 -8.35
N GLY A 91 -11.04 -10.78 -7.57
CA GLY A 91 -10.03 -10.38 -6.59
C GLY A 91 -9.55 -11.60 -5.82
N TYR A 92 -8.81 -11.43 -4.72
CA TYR A 92 -8.26 -12.56 -3.96
C TYR A 92 -9.33 -13.50 -3.41
N PHE A 93 -10.46 -12.96 -2.95
CA PHE A 93 -11.61 -13.74 -2.48
C PHE A 93 -12.30 -14.47 -3.66
N ASP A 94 -12.89 -15.63 -3.40
CA ASP A 94 -13.83 -16.24 -4.34
C ASP A 94 -15.21 -15.59 -4.18
N SER A 95 -15.76 -15.06 -5.26
CA SER A 95 -17.01 -14.31 -5.27
C SER A 95 -18.22 -15.12 -4.77
N ASP A 96 -18.23 -16.44 -5.00
CA ASP A 96 -19.36 -17.31 -4.62
C ASP A 96 -19.23 -17.83 -3.17
N SER A 97 -18.10 -17.58 -2.51
CA SER A 97 -17.78 -18.12 -1.19
C SER A 97 -18.10 -17.14 -0.05
N SER A 98 -18.48 -17.69 1.10
CA SER A 98 -18.55 -16.99 2.38
C SER A 98 -17.23 -17.07 3.15
N TYR A 99 -16.99 -16.08 4.01
CA TYR A 99 -15.75 -15.90 4.75
C TYR A 99 -16.02 -15.48 6.20
N ARG A 100 -15.15 -15.92 7.11
CA ARG A 100 -14.95 -15.26 8.42
C ARG A 100 -13.59 -14.59 8.44
N TYR A 101 -13.47 -13.51 9.21
CA TYR A 101 -12.15 -13.02 9.61
C TYR A 101 -11.67 -13.85 10.79
N ASP A 102 -10.41 -14.27 10.79
CA ASP A 102 -9.80 -14.96 11.92
C ASP A 102 -8.92 -13.98 12.71
N THR A 103 -9.02 -14.08 14.03
CA THR A 103 -8.25 -13.28 15.00
C THR A 103 -7.49 -14.16 15.98
N GLY A 104 -7.43 -15.48 15.74
CA GLY A 104 -6.52 -16.38 16.45
C GLY A 104 -5.05 -15.98 16.26
N ALA A 105 -4.18 -16.47 17.14
CA ALA A 105 -2.76 -16.10 17.15
C ALA A 105 -2.09 -16.34 15.78
N GLY A 106 -1.58 -15.26 15.17
CA GLY A 106 -0.97 -15.26 13.84
C GLY A 106 -1.94 -15.34 12.65
N LYS A 107 -3.25 -15.53 12.88
CA LYS A 107 -4.26 -15.80 11.84
C LYS A 107 -5.01 -14.56 11.32
N SER A 108 -4.46 -13.35 11.46
CA SER A 108 -5.12 -12.06 11.12
C SER A 108 -5.40 -11.87 9.62
N PHE A 109 -6.31 -12.68 9.09
CA PHE A 109 -6.71 -12.81 7.69
C PHE A 109 -8.11 -13.43 7.59
N PHE A 110 -8.72 -13.33 6.41
CA PHE A 110 -9.97 -14.01 6.10
C PHE A 110 -9.73 -15.48 5.73
N VAL A 111 -10.62 -16.36 6.18
CA VAL A 111 -10.67 -17.77 5.78
C VAL A 111 -12.04 -18.12 5.23
N THR A 112 -12.08 -18.97 4.21
CA THR A 112 -13.33 -19.47 3.62
C THR A 112 -14.12 -20.26 4.65
N ASP A 113 -15.37 -19.88 4.89
CA ASP A 113 -16.26 -20.48 5.87
C ASP A 113 -17.70 -20.42 5.35
N ALA A 114 -18.34 -21.58 5.15
CA ALA A 114 -19.71 -21.66 4.65
C ALA A 114 -20.77 -21.10 5.61
N THR A 115 -20.40 -20.82 6.86
CA THR A 115 -21.19 -20.11 7.88
C THR A 115 -20.70 -18.68 8.13
N GLY A 116 -19.65 -18.26 7.43
CA GLY A 116 -19.05 -16.94 7.51
C GLY A 116 -19.97 -15.83 7.03
N ALA A 117 -20.06 -14.76 7.81
CA ALA A 117 -20.95 -13.63 7.56
C ALA A 117 -20.44 -12.64 6.51
N TRP A 118 -19.20 -12.77 6.02
CA TRP A 118 -18.70 -11.95 4.91
C TRP A 118 -18.88 -12.65 3.57
N ASN A 119 -19.43 -11.95 2.58
CA ASN A 119 -19.51 -12.42 1.21
C ASN A 119 -18.23 -12.06 0.41
N GLY A 120 -17.66 -13.03 -0.31
CA GLY A 120 -16.42 -12.82 -1.09
C GLY A 120 -16.57 -11.86 -2.28
N ASN A 121 -17.76 -11.75 -2.88
CA ASN A 121 -18.02 -10.78 -3.96
C ASN A 121 -17.98 -9.34 -3.42
N PHE A 122 -18.58 -9.11 -2.24
CA PHE A 122 -18.50 -7.84 -1.52
C PHE A 122 -17.06 -7.51 -1.11
N LEU A 123 -16.31 -8.46 -0.55
CA LEU A 123 -14.90 -8.26 -0.18
C LEU A 123 -14.01 -7.92 -1.40
N ASN A 124 -14.25 -8.53 -2.57
CA ASN A 124 -13.55 -8.19 -3.81
C ASN A 124 -13.87 -6.76 -4.30
N TRP A 125 -15.13 -6.33 -4.29
CA TRP A 125 -15.48 -4.93 -4.59
C TRP A 125 -14.87 -3.97 -3.58
N LEU A 126 -14.90 -4.33 -2.30
CA LEU A 126 -14.52 -3.47 -1.19
C LEU A 126 -13.01 -3.17 -1.16
N THR A 127 -12.17 -4.19 -1.36
CA THR A 127 -10.76 -4.14 -0.94
C THR A 127 -9.72 -4.13 -2.07
N MET A 128 -10.05 -4.57 -3.28
CA MET A 128 -9.06 -4.75 -4.35
C MET A 128 -8.61 -3.42 -4.98
N ARG A 129 -7.31 -3.31 -5.25
CA ARG A 129 -6.71 -2.32 -6.17
C ARG A 129 -6.37 -2.96 -7.51
N ARG A 130 -6.13 -2.14 -8.55
CA ARG A 130 -5.80 -2.61 -9.91
C ARG A 130 -4.61 -3.61 -9.89
N MET A 131 -3.55 -3.31 -9.13
CA MET A 131 -2.40 -4.20 -8.96
C MET A 131 -2.73 -5.55 -8.30
N ASP A 132 -3.64 -5.61 -7.32
CA ASP A 132 -4.00 -6.89 -6.67
C ASP A 132 -4.59 -7.89 -7.66
N VAL A 133 -5.44 -7.39 -8.57
CA VAL A 133 -6.04 -8.21 -9.62
C VAL A 133 -4.99 -8.67 -10.64
N VAL A 134 -4.06 -7.79 -11.04
CA VAL A 134 -2.96 -8.16 -11.94
C VAL A 134 -2.02 -9.19 -11.29
N ARG A 135 -1.66 -9.02 -10.01
CA ARG A 135 -0.92 -10.01 -9.22
C ARG A 135 -1.68 -11.34 -9.16
N LYS A 136 -3.00 -11.34 -8.95
CA LYS A 136 -3.81 -12.58 -8.98
C LYS A 136 -3.74 -13.29 -10.33
N VAL A 137 -3.90 -12.55 -11.43
CA VAL A 137 -3.86 -13.13 -12.79
C VAL A 137 -2.47 -13.67 -13.12
N LEU A 138 -1.41 -12.90 -12.87
CA LEU A 138 -0.04 -13.25 -13.26
C LEU A 138 0.55 -14.38 -12.40
N VAL A 139 0.47 -14.25 -11.07
CA VAL A 139 1.22 -15.11 -10.12
C VAL A 139 0.37 -15.74 -9.02
N GLY A 140 -0.94 -15.47 -8.95
CA GLY A 140 -1.86 -15.99 -7.93
C GLY A 140 -2.17 -15.01 -6.79
N GLY A 141 -1.44 -13.89 -6.73
CA GLY A 141 -1.53 -12.83 -5.71
C GLY A 141 -0.16 -12.56 -5.09
N LYS A 142 -0.09 -11.63 -4.12
CA LYS A 142 1.11 -11.38 -3.31
C LYS A 142 1.12 -12.34 -2.13
N VAL A 143 1.92 -13.40 -2.17
CA VAL A 143 1.96 -14.47 -1.17
C VAL A 143 3.15 -14.26 -0.24
N ARG A 144 2.90 -14.13 1.08
CA ARG A 144 3.97 -13.82 2.05
C ARG A 144 5.10 -14.86 2.08
N ASP A 145 4.77 -16.13 1.98
CA ASP A 145 5.71 -17.23 1.83
C ASP A 145 5.11 -18.31 0.90
N ARG A 146 5.77 -18.57 -0.24
CA ARG A 146 5.35 -19.59 -1.20
C ARG A 146 5.68 -21.02 -0.79
N SER A 147 6.55 -21.22 0.20
CA SER A 147 6.79 -22.53 0.82
C SER A 147 5.68 -22.93 1.82
N GLY A 148 4.92 -21.95 2.33
CA GLY A 148 3.76 -22.14 3.21
C GLY A 148 4.09 -21.93 4.69
N GLU A 149 3.37 -21.01 5.32
CA GLU A 149 3.52 -20.66 6.74
C GLU A 149 2.85 -21.70 7.63
N THR A 150 3.51 -22.15 8.71
CA THR A 150 2.86 -23.00 9.72
C THR A 150 2.25 -22.14 10.81
N ILE A 151 0.92 -22.06 10.87
CA ILE A 151 0.17 -21.21 11.80
C ILE A 151 -0.86 -22.08 12.53
N ASP A 152 -0.72 -22.18 13.86
CA ASP A 152 -1.59 -23.01 14.73
C ASP A 152 -1.60 -24.50 14.34
N GLY A 153 -0.48 -24.99 13.81
CA GLY A 153 -0.28 -26.39 13.38
C GLY A 153 -0.71 -26.71 11.94
N ASP A 154 -1.49 -25.83 11.30
CA ASP A 154 -1.90 -25.93 9.90
C ASP A 154 -0.91 -25.18 8.97
N THR A 155 -0.79 -25.62 7.71
CA THR A 155 -0.01 -24.91 6.67
C THR A 155 -0.91 -23.96 5.87
N TRP A 156 -0.53 -22.68 5.80
CA TRP A 156 -1.26 -21.61 5.15
C TRP A 156 -0.37 -20.86 4.15
N TRP A 157 -0.94 -20.52 3.01
CA TRP A 157 -0.40 -19.49 2.12
C TRP A 157 -1.26 -18.24 2.32
N VAL A 158 -0.68 -17.18 2.90
CA VAL A 158 -1.40 -15.93 3.13
C VAL A 158 -1.18 -15.00 1.94
N ILE A 159 -2.25 -14.74 1.20
CA ILE A 159 -2.30 -13.75 0.13
C ILE A 159 -2.57 -12.38 0.75
N GLU A 160 -1.76 -11.37 0.46
CA GLU A 160 -1.89 -10.02 0.99
C GLU A 160 -2.34 -9.01 -0.06
N GLY A 161 -3.28 -8.14 0.32
CA GLY A 161 -3.57 -6.89 -0.36
C GLY A 161 -2.36 -5.97 -0.38
N GLN A 162 -2.25 -5.20 -1.46
CA GLN A 162 -1.38 -4.04 -1.60
C GLN A 162 -1.25 -3.26 -0.26
N ASN A 163 0.00 -3.16 0.22
CA ASN A 163 0.35 -2.74 1.58
C ASN A 163 1.60 -1.83 1.63
N GLU A 164 2.14 -1.46 0.46
CA GLU A 164 3.31 -0.62 0.31
C GLU A 164 3.03 0.84 0.75
N PRO A 165 4.03 1.57 1.26
CA PRO A 165 3.90 2.97 1.69
C PRO A 165 3.23 3.91 0.68
N GLU A 166 2.65 5.00 1.20
CA GLU A 166 1.97 6.04 0.42
C GLU A 166 0.85 5.48 -0.48
N ASP A 167 0.12 4.53 0.10
CA ASP A 167 -1.02 3.86 -0.51
C ASP A 167 -2.24 4.80 -0.60
N ARG A 168 -2.98 4.77 -1.71
CA ARG A 168 -4.14 5.66 -1.90
C ARG A 168 -5.25 5.30 -0.90
N VAL A 169 -5.66 6.25 -0.07
CA VAL A 169 -6.88 6.11 0.75
C VAL A 169 -8.10 6.25 -0.15
N PHE A 170 -9.04 5.31 -0.07
CA PHE A 170 -10.36 5.41 -0.71
C PHE A 170 -11.45 4.94 0.24
N ARG A 171 -12.68 5.44 0.07
CA ARG A 171 -13.81 5.14 0.93
C ARG A 171 -14.95 4.48 0.16
N LYS A 172 -15.67 3.59 0.82
CA LYS A 172 -16.82 2.85 0.28
C LYS A 172 -17.96 2.80 1.28
N ARG A 173 -19.20 2.78 0.77
CA ARG A 173 -20.42 2.60 1.56
C ARG A 173 -21.38 1.70 0.79
N TYR A 174 -22.17 0.91 1.50
CA TYR A 174 -23.29 0.17 0.92
C TYR A 174 -24.47 0.16 1.89
N SER A 175 -25.63 0.59 1.39
CA SER A 175 -26.86 0.76 2.18
C SER A 175 -27.55 -0.53 2.60
N LEU A 176 -26.99 -1.69 2.22
CA LEU A 176 -27.39 -3.03 2.68
C LEU A 176 -26.17 -3.86 3.12
N SER A 177 -25.14 -3.21 3.69
CA SER A 177 -23.90 -3.86 4.17
C SER A 177 -24.16 -5.06 5.08
N SER A 178 -25.21 -5.01 5.92
CA SER A 178 -25.60 -6.09 6.83
C SER A 178 -26.08 -7.36 6.14
N THR A 179 -26.42 -7.28 4.84
CA THR A 179 -26.84 -8.44 4.03
C THR A 179 -25.68 -9.22 3.42
N VAL A 180 -24.47 -8.65 3.44
CA VAL A 180 -23.25 -9.20 2.80
C VAL A 180 -22.01 -9.16 3.70
N SER A 181 -22.14 -8.64 4.92
CA SER A 181 -21.08 -8.52 5.92
C SER A 181 -21.67 -8.39 7.33
N PRO A 182 -20.86 -8.51 8.40
CA PRO A 182 -21.26 -8.14 9.77
C PRO A 182 -21.48 -6.64 10.00
N LEU A 183 -21.27 -5.78 9.01
CA LEU A 183 -21.25 -4.33 9.19
C LEU A 183 -22.68 -3.76 9.18
N ALA A 184 -22.89 -2.68 9.93
CA ALA A 184 -24.14 -1.94 9.89
C ALA A 184 -24.37 -1.34 8.48
N ASP A 185 -25.62 -1.26 8.05
CA ASP A 185 -26.00 -0.59 6.81
C ASP A 185 -25.53 0.88 6.81
N ASP A 186 -25.16 1.38 5.64
CA ASP A 186 -24.61 2.73 5.42
C ASP A 186 -23.32 3.09 6.20
N SER A 187 -22.63 2.11 6.80
CA SER A 187 -21.27 2.29 7.34
C SER A 187 -20.31 2.82 6.29
N ILE A 188 -19.47 3.79 6.66
CA ILE A 188 -18.38 4.29 5.81
C ILE A 188 -17.13 3.46 6.11
N ILE A 189 -16.65 2.76 5.09
CA ILE A 189 -15.47 1.91 5.16
C ILE A 189 -14.31 2.65 4.48
N GLU A 190 -13.20 2.83 5.18
CA GLU A 190 -11.98 3.49 4.68
C GLU A 190 -10.88 2.46 4.46
N ILE A 191 -10.31 2.42 3.25
CA ILE A 191 -9.32 1.43 2.81
C ILE A 191 -7.95 2.11 2.67
N ALA A 192 -6.95 1.60 3.38
CA ALA A 192 -5.56 2.11 3.39
C ALA A 192 -4.58 1.03 3.89
N ASN A 193 -3.31 1.08 3.46
CA ASN A 193 -2.18 0.30 4.02
C ASN A 193 -2.47 -1.21 4.23
N GLY A 194 -2.99 -1.91 3.22
CA GLY A 194 -3.36 -3.32 3.33
C GLY A 194 -4.43 -3.63 4.39
N ALA A 195 -5.29 -2.66 4.73
CA ALA A 195 -6.34 -2.76 5.74
C ALA A 195 -7.61 -2.02 5.32
N PHE A 196 -8.73 -2.33 5.98
CA PHE A 196 -9.92 -1.48 5.96
C PHE A 196 -10.50 -1.25 7.37
N ILE A 197 -10.87 -0.01 7.65
CA ILE A 197 -11.41 0.47 8.92
C ILE A 197 -12.87 0.87 8.70
N VAL A 198 -13.75 0.54 9.65
CA VAL A 198 -15.19 0.83 9.54
C VAL A 198 -15.55 1.97 10.50
N THR A 199 -16.20 3.00 9.96
CA THR A 199 -16.79 4.10 10.72
C THR A 199 -18.32 3.97 10.61
N GLU A 200 -18.99 3.79 11.74
CA GLU A 200 -20.45 3.77 11.81
C GLU A 200 -21.03 5.12 11.35
N ALA A 201 -22.21 5.10 10.71
CA ALA A 201 -22.86 6.34 10.26
C ALA A 201 -23.17 7.27 11.46
N GLY A 202 -22.73 8.53 11.38
CA GLY A 202 -22.81 9.49 12.49
C GLY A 202 -21.72 9.32 13.57
N SER A 203 -20.81 8.35 13.46
CA SER A 203 -19.68 8.22 14.40
C SER A 203 -18.53 9.15 14.01
N THR A 204 -18.00 9.85 15.01
CA THR A 204 -16.65 10.43 14.95
C THR A 204 -15.64 9.35 14.52
N ARG A 205 -14.76 9.64 13.55
CA ARG A 205 -13.69 8.72 13.11
C ARG A 205 -12.92 8.28 14.35
N SER A 206 -12.96 6.99 14.73
CA SER A 206 -12.25 6.53 15.93
C SER A 206 -11.46 5.23 15.71
N ARG A 207 -10.23 5.20 16.24
CA ARG A 207 -9.36 4.03 16.32
C ARG A 207 -9.31 3.60 17.78
N ARG A 208 -9.47 2.32 18.09
CA ARG A 208 -9.55 1.83 19.47
C ARG A 208 -8.88 0.45 19.65
N VAL A 209 -8.36 0.18 20.84
CA VAL A 209 -7.62 -1.03 21.23
C VAL A 209 -7.90 -1.36 22.70
N ALA A 210 -8.31 -2.59 23.02
CA ALA A 210 -8.29 -3.11 24.38
C ALA A 210 -6.95 -3.84 24.62
N LEU A 211 -6.16 -3.40 25.60
CA LEU A 211 -4.86 -4.00 25.96
C LEU A 211 -4.96 -5.02 27.10
N SER A 212 -6.04 -4.94 27.88
CA SER A 212 -6.53 -5.96 28.80
C SER A 212 -8.00 -5.67 29.11
N GLU A 213 -8.66 -6.50 29.91
CA GLU A 213 -10.04 -6.27 30.37
C GLU A 213 -10.21 -4.95 31.15
N SER A 214 -9.12 -4.37 31.65
CA SER A 214 -9.12 -3.15 32.47
C SER A 214 -8.28 -2.01 31.90
N VAL A 215 -7.82 -2.10 30.65
CA VAL A 215 -7.10 -1.03 29.93
C VAL A 215 -7.51 -0.99 28.45
N GLU A 216 -7.96 0.18 27.98
CA GLU A 216 -8.15 0.46 26.56
C GLU A 216 -7.50 1.80 26.16
N VAL A 217 -7.19 1.93 24.87
CA VAL A 217 -6.55 3.08 24.24
C VAL A 217 -7.35 3.44 23.00
N GLY A 218 -7.48 4.73 22.70
CA GLY A 218 -8.13 5.17 21.48
C GLY A 218 -7.68 6.53 20.97
N GLU A 219 -8.17 6.85 19.77
CA GLU A 219 -7.94 8.09 19.06
C GLU A 219 -9.23 8.46 18.32
N LEU A 220 -9.54 9.75 18.21
CA LEU A 220 -10.65 10.24 17.40
C LEU A 220 -10.36 11.60 16.74
N SER A 221 -11.00 11.86 15.59
CA SER A 221 -10.92 13.17 14.90
C SER A 221 -12.05 14.10 15.33
N ILE A 222 -11.76 15.13 16.13
CA ILE A 222 -12.74 16.12 16.60
C ILE A 222 -12.65 17.38 15.74
N ASN A 223 -13.78 17.84 15.20
CA ASN A 223 -13.92 19.16 14.58
C ASN A 223 -14.59 20.15 15.58
N ARG A 224 -14.34 21.45 15.46
CA ARG A 224 -15.14 22.50 16.14
C ARG A 224 -15.49 23.68 15.24
N ASN A 225 -15.43 23.48 13.92
CA ASN A 225 -15.84 24.47 12.94
C ASN A 225 -17.38 24.48 12.80
N VAL A 226 -17.99 25.56 13.27
CA VAL A 226 -19.45 25.79 13.32
C VAL A 226 -20.05 26.10 11.94
N ALA A 227 -19.25 26.24 10.89
CA ALA A 227 -19.70 26.66 9.55
C ALA A 227 -19.72 25.55 8.48
N ASP A 228 -18.99 24.44 8.68
CA ASP A 228 -18.73 23.42 7.64
C ASP A 228 -19.37 22.03 7.91
N ASP A 229 -20.24 21.91 8.92
CA ASP A 229 -20.84 20.63 9.32
C ASP A 229 -22.36 20.75 9.54
N GLU A 230 -23.15 20.05 8.71
CA GLU A 230 -24.62 20.03 8.82
C GLU A 230 -25.14 19.04 9.87
N ASP A 231 -24.28 18.19 10.46
CA ASP A 231 -24.63 17.15 11.44
C ASP A 231 -24.30 17.56 12.91
N LEU A 232 -23.71 18.75 13.11
CA LEU A 232 -23.46 19.30 14.45
C LEU A 232 -24.73 19.91 15.06
N ASP A 233 -25.27 19.28 16.11
CA ASP A 233 -26.15 19.99 17.05
C ASP A 233 -25.35 21.05 17.80
N VAL A 234 -25.51 22.30 17.35
CA VAL A 234 -24.93 23.53 17.90
C VAL A 234 -25.24 23.79 19.40
N ASN A 235 -25.99 22.92 20.06
CA ASN A 235 -26.23 22.93 21.51
C ASN A 235 -25.31 21.99 22.31
N SER A 236 -24.48 21.15 21.68
CA SER A 236 -23.56 20.24 22.40
C SER A 236 -22.15 20.12 21.81
N ASP A 237 -21.23 20.94 22.32
CA ASP A 237 -19.76 20.87 22.12
C ASP A 237 -19.10 19.51 22.50
N TRP A 238 -19.84 18.50 22.93
CA TRP A 238 -19.34 17.33 23.65
C TRP A 238 -19.57 16.04 22.87
N TYR A 239 -18.47 15.35 22.54
CA TYR A 239 -18.48 14.12 21.76
C TYR A 239 -18.57 12.90 22.70
N PRO A 240 -19.66 12.10 22.64
CA PRO A 240 -19.83 10.91 23.46
C PRO A 240 -19.02 9.73 22.89
N ILE A 241 -18.15 9.16 23.70
CA ILE A 241 -17.26 8.04 23.33
C ILE A 241 -17.66 6.80 24.13
N PRO A 242 -18.16 5.72 23.48
CA PRO A 242 -18.45 4.46 24.14
C PRO A 242 -17.16 3.70 24.48
N LEU A 243 -17.11 3.14 25.69
CA LEU A 243 -16.01 2.31 26.17
C LEU A 243 -15.99 0.96 25.43
N LEU A 244 -14.80 0.38 25.19
CA LEU A 244 -14.68 -0.99 24.67
C LEU A 244 -14.88 -2.02 25.79
N ASN A 245 -14.22 -1.79 26.93
CA ASN A 245 -14.29 -2.65 28.11
C ASN A 245 -15.49 -2.26 29.01
N THR A 246 -15.76 -3.09 30.01
CA THR A 246 -16.72 -2.79 31.10
C THR A 246 -15.95 -2.46 32.38
N TYR A 247 -16.07 -1.22 32.85
CA TYR A 247 -15.35 -0.72 34.03
C TYR A 247 -16.28 -0.57 35.25
N SER A 248 -15.70 -0.66 36.45
CA SER A 248 -16.37 -0.33 37.72
C SER A 248 -16.22 1.16 38.07
N ASN A 249 -15.05 1.74 37.83
CA ASN A 249 -14.72 3.13 38.09
C ASN A 249 -13.63 3.61 37.09
N PRO A 250 -14.00 3.85 35.81
CA PRO A 250 -13.03 4.19 34.77
C PRO A 250 -12.33 5.52 35.02
N ILE A 251 -11.01 5.52 34.88
CA ILE A 251 -10.16 6.70 34.82
C ILE A 251 -9.80 6.95 33.37
N VAL A 252 -10.51 7.89 32.75
CA VAL A 252 -10.23 8.36 31.38
C VAL A 252 -9.21 9.51 31.42
N VAL A 253 -8.17 9.43 30.60
CA VAL A 253 -7.31 10.57 30.27
C VAL A 253 -7.26 10.74 28.76
N ALA A 254 -7.80 11.86 28.27
CA ALA A 254 -7.42 12.44 26.99
C ALA A 254 -6.51 13.64 27.31
N SER A 255 -5.30 13.67 26.78
CA SER A 255 -4.29 14.70 27.13
C SER A 255 -3.35 15.04 25.96
N SER A 256 -3.79 14.77 24.72
CA SER A 256 -2.89 14.73 23.57
C SER A 256 -3.61 15.15 22.30
N LEU A 257 -2.99 16.05 21.56
CA LEU A 257 -3.55 16.69 20.38
C LEU A 257 -2.54 16.73 19.24
N SER A 258 -3.00 16.43 18.03
CA SER A 258 -2.24 16.75 16.84
C SER A 258 -2.13 18.28 16.63
N PHE A 259 -1.40 18.68 15.60
CA PHE A 259 -1.33 20.05 15.10
C PHE A 259 -1.75 20.08 13.63
N GLN A 260 -3.03 20.32 13.41
CA GLN A 260 -3.64 20.63 12.10
C GLN A 260 -4.08 22.10 12.05
N GLY A 261 -4.54 22.65 13.18
CA GLY A 261 -4.79 24.08 13.39
C GLY A 261 -3.58 24.81 13.95
N SER A 262 -3.43 26.09 13.58
CA SER A 262 -2.41 27.00 14.12
C SER A 262 -2.71 27.51 15.53
N ASP A 263 -3.87 27.17 16.07
CA ASP A 263 -4.43 27.83 17.23
C ASP A 263 -4.31 26.94 18.48
N PRO A 264 -3.96 27.54 19.65
CA PRO A 264 -3.67 26.78 20.84
C PRO A 264 -4.98 26.30 21.48
N THR A 265 -5.18 24.99 21.44
CA THR A 265 -6.31 24.28 22.04
C THR A 265 -5.81 23.15 22.93
N HIS A 266 -6.59 22.78 23.94
CA HIS A 266 -6.36 21.61 24.78
C HIS A 266 -7.63 20.75 24.87
N THR A 267 -7.49 19.52 25.35
CA THR A 267 -8.64 18.64 25.58
C THR A 267 -9.34 18.97 26.90
N ARG A 268 -10.65 18.76 26.96
CA ARG A 268 -11.44 18.75 28.19
C ARG A 268 -12.32 17.49 28.22
N VAL A 269 -12.34 16.78 29.34
CA VAL A 269 -13.10 15.54 29.53
C VAL A 269 -14.20 15.76 30.58
N ARG A 270 -15.34 15.10 30.43
CA ARG A 270 -16.30 14.86 31.51
C ARG A 270 -16.77 13.40 31.48
N TYR A 271 -17.06 12.85 32.66
CA TYR A 271 -17.56 11.48 32.77
C TYR A 271 -19.07 11.47 33.04
N ASN A 272 -19.83 10.73 32.25
CA ASN A 272 -21.25 10.51 32.49
C ASN A 272 -21.45 9.20 33.27
N THR A 273 -21.73 9.34 34.57
CA THR A 273 -21.91 8.22 35.50
C THR A 273 -23.16 7.35 35.23
N SER A 274 -23.96 7.67 34.21
CA SER A 274 -25.21 6.97 33.88
C SER A 274 -25.14 6.13 32.60
N SER A 275 -23.97 5.99 31.98
CA SER A 275 -23.77 5.36 30.66
C SER A 275 -22.41 4.66 30.56
N ASN A 276 -22.27 3.65 29.69
CA ASN A 276 -20.97 3.01 29.39
C ASN A 276 -20.13 3.87 28.42
N SER A 277 -20.02 5.16 28.71
CA SER A 277 -19.43 6.17 27.85
C SER A 277 -18.96 7.38 28.64
N TRP A 278 -18.02 8.10 28.05
CA TRP A 278 -17.50 9.38 28.55
C TRP A 278 -17.62 10.43 27.45
N GLU A 279 -17.32 11.70 27.75
CA GLU A 279 -17.45 12.79 26.78
C GLU A 279 -16.19 13.65 26.72
N VAL A 280 -15.86 14.12 25.52
CA VAL A 280 -14.65 14.92 25.24
C VAL A 280 -14.96 16.12 24.36
N ARG A 281 -14.16 17.17 24.50
CA ARG A 281 -14.17 18.32 23.56
C ARG A 281 -12.79 18.94 23.38
N LEU A 282 -12.65 19.72 22.31
CA LEU A 282 -11.61 20.72 22.16
C LEU A 282 -11.99 21.98 22.94
N GLU A 283 -11.08 22.50 23.74
CA GLU A 283 -11.23 23.70 24.55
C GLU A 283 -10.13 24.70 24.15
N GLU A 284 -10.53 25.87 23.66
CA GLU A 284 -9.60 26.98 23.40
C GLU A 284 -9.52 27.92 24.61
N TRP A 285 -8.44 28.70 24.67
CA TRP A 285 -8.21 29.76 25.65
C TRP A 285 -9.19 30.94 25.51
N GLN A 286 -9.38 31.75 26.56
CA GLN A 286 -10.47 32.74 26.62
C GLN A 286 -10.34 33.89 25.61
N TYR A 287 -9.18 34.06 24.98
CA TYR A 287 -8.90 35.08 23.98
C TYR A 287 -9.13 34.60 22.52
N ARG A 288 -9.62 33.37 22.32
CA ARG A 288 -9.98 32.80 21.01
C ARG A 288 -11.47 32.87 20.71
N ASP A 289 -11.85 32.57 19.47
CA ASP A 289 -13.22 32.75 18.95
C ASP A 289 -14.06 31.46 18.93
N ILE A 290 -13.54 30.37 19.50
CA ILE A 290 -14.14 29.03 19.66
C ILE A 290 -14.06 28.17 18.38
N ASN A 291 -13.68 28.75 17.24
CA ASN A 291 -13.65 28.07 15.95
C ASN A 291 -12.31 27.35 15.70
N HIS A 292 -12.27 26.04 15.92
CA HIS A 292 -11.08 25.23 15.68
C HIS A 292 -11.28 24.16 14.60
N THR A 293 -10.29 23.99 13.73
CA THR A 293 -10.25 22.94 12.70
C THR A 293 -10.15 21.53 13.31
N THR A 294 -10.27 20.50 12.46
CA THR A 294 -10.25 19.10 12.89
C THR A 294 -8.90 18.66 13.46
N GLU A 295 -8.88 18.18 14.70
CA GLU A 295 -7.71 17.63 15.39
C GLU A 295 -7.90 16.17 15.79
N ARG A 296 -6.81 15.42 15.88
CA ARG A 296 -6.78 14.06 16.42
C ARG A 296 -6.51 14.12 17.92
N VAL A 297 -7.47 13.63 18.70
CA VAL A 297 -7.40 13.48 20.16
C VAL A 297 -7.20 12.01 20.48
N SER A 298 -6.13 11.68 21.22
CA SER A 298 -5.95 10.33 21.78
C SER A 298 -6.24 10.28 23.27
N TYR A 299 -6.58 9.07 23.73
CA TYR A 299 -6.98 8.80 25.10
C TYR A 299 -6.58 7.39 25.56
N ILE A 300 -6.49 7.25 26.88
CA ILE A 300 -6.41 5.97 27.58
C ILE A 300 -7.53 5.90 28.62
N VAL A 301 -8.12 4.72 28.80
CA VAL A 301 -9.00 4.42 29.93
C VAL A 301 -8.43 3.22 30.69
N ALA A 302 -8.39 3.32 32.01
CA ALA A 302 -7.98 2.24 32.88
C ALA A 302 -8.87 2.18 34.13
N GLU A 303 -9.01 1.01 34.75
CA GLU A 303 -9.75 0.87 36.01
C GLU A 303 -9.03 1.61 37.15
N ALA A 304 -9.78 2.20 38.08
CA ALA A 304 -9.19 2.97 39.19
C ALA A 304 -8.42 2.08 40.17
N THR A 305 -7.15 2.42 40.40
CA THR A 305 -6.26 1.71 41.31
C THR A 305 -6.11 2.43 42.65
N ASP A 306 -6.08 1.68 43.75
CA ASP A 306 -5.57 2.19 45.03
C ASP A 306 -4.04 2.37 44.92
N SER A 307 -3.61 3.63 44.84
CA SER A 307 -2.21 4.04 44.71
C SER A 307 -1.33 3.60 45.89
N ALA A 308 -1.92 3.32 47.05
CA ALA A 308 -1.21 2.82 48.23
C ALA A 308 -1.12 1.28 48.29
N SER A 309 -1.73 0.57 47.34
CA SER A 309 -1.77 -0.90 47.32
C SER A 309 -0.87 -1.48 46.24
N SER A 310 -0.04 -2.46 46.62
CA SER A 310 0.74 -3.25 45.66
C SER A 310 -0.12 -4.26 44.86
N SER A 311 -1.37 -4.53 45.26
CA SER A 311 -2.26 -5.48 44.58
C SER A 311 -3.39 -4.83 43.78
N SER A 312 -3.60 -3.52 43.90
CA SER A 312 -4.55 -2.77 43.07
C SER A 312 -3.78 -2.14 41.91
N VAL A 313 -3.69 -2.87 40.80
CA VAL A 313 -2.91 -2.51 39.62
C VAL A 313 -3.71 -2.94 38.38
N ASN A 314 -3.61 -2.20 37.28
CA ASN A 314 -3.96 -2.73 35.96
C ASN A 314 -2.72 -3.42 35.40
N ILE A 315 -2.90 -4.60 34.78
CA ILE A 315 -1.85 -5.27 34.03
C ILE A 315 -2.18 -5.15 32.54
N ILE A 316 -1.17 -4.79 31.76
CA ILE A 316 -1.11 -5.15 30.33
C ILE A 316 0.00 -6.19 30.17
N LYS A 317 -0.20 -7.14 29.25
CA LYS A 317 0.74 -8.23 29.00
C LYS A 317 1.38 -8.08 27.64
N VAL A 318 2.71 -8.13 27.59
CA VAL A 318 3.53 -7.74 26.44
C VAL A 318 4.72 -8.69 26.34
N ASP A 319 4.84 -9.37 25.21
CA ASP A 319 5.81 -10.44 24.94
C ASP A 319 5.94 -11.44 26.12
N GLY A 320 4.79 -11.87 26.65
CA GLY A 320 4.69 -12.79 27.79
C GLY A 320 4.94 -12.17 29.17
N THR A 321 5.35 -10.90 29.25
CA THR A 321 5.71 -10.19 30.49
C THR A 321 4.60 -9.26 30.96
N ASP A 322 4.39 -9.17 32.27
CA ASP A 322 3.35 -8.32 32.87
C ASP A 322 3.91 -6.92 33.19
N TYR A 323 3.20 -5.86 32.77
CA TYR A 323 3.57 -4.46 33.00
C TYR A 323 2.46 -3.71 33.75
N GLU A 324 2.84 -2.91 34.76
CA GLU A 324 1.89 -2.17 35.60
C GLU A 324 1.41 -0.84 34.97
N ILE A 325 0.09 -0.66 34.97
CA ILE A 325 -0.59 0.62 34.73
C ILE A 325 -1.40 0.99 35.97
N ARG A 326 -1.20 2.19 36.50
CA ARG A 326 -1.90 2.72 37.67
C ARG A 326 -2.68 3.96 37.29
N ALA A 327 -3.92 4.07 37.72
CA ALA A 327 -4.81 5.14 37.30
C ALA A 327 -5.66 5.62 38.49
N ASN A 328 -5.76 6.93 38.67
CA ASN A 328 -6.58 7.51 39.73
C ASN A 328 -6.94 8.97 39.39
N PHE A 329 -7.52 9.68 40.36
CA PHE A 329 -7.85 11.09 40.22
C PHE A 329 -7.49 11.90 41.47
N ARG A 330 -7.35 13.21 41.28
CA ARG A 330 -7.18 14.20 42.35
C ARG A 330 -8.08 15.40 42.07
N THR A 331 -8.67 15.99 43.10
CA THR A 331 -9.38 17.27 42.97
C THR A 331 -8.44 18.42 43.36
N VAL A 332 -8.27 19.41 42.49
CA VAL A 332 -7.21 20.44 42.58
C VAL A 332 -7.76 21.83 42.25
N ASN A 333 -7.29 22.87 42.94
CA ASN A 333 -7.58 24.29 42.67
C ASN A 333 -6.34 25.21 42.76
N SER A 334 -5.14 24.66 42.93
CA SER A 334 -3.90 25.42 43.16
C SER A 334 -3.30 25.97 41.86
N ILE A 335 -2.80 27.21 41.94
CA ILE A 335 -2.16 27.96 40.83
C ILE A 335 -0.66 27.73 40.69
N ALA A 336 -0.05 27.00 41.63
CA ALA A 336 1.38 26.73 41.60
C ALA A 336 1.61 25.48 40.74
N PRO A 337 2.30 25.60 39.58
CA PRO A 337 2.43 24.50 38.63
C PRO A 337 3.06 23.27 39.29
N ALA A 338 2.36 22.14 39.17
CA ALA A 338 2.68 20.84 39.75
C ALA A 338 3.13 20.89 41.23
N THR A 339 2.16 20.99 42.15
CA THR A 339 2.41 21.01 43.61
C THR A 339 1.76 19.87 44.39
N GLU A 340 0.67 19.27 43.90
CA GLU A 340 -0.04 18.18 44.57
C GLU A 340 0.69 16.85 44.32
N THR A 341 1.45 16.39 45.32
CA THR A 341 2.19 15.12 45.24
C THR A 341 1.24 13.93 45.24
N GLN A 342 1.33 13.08 44.22
CA GLN A 342 0.69 11.77 44.13
C GLN A 342 1.76 10.70 44.36
N SER A 343 1.60 9.88 45.39
CA SER A 343 2.46 8.71 45.61
C SER A 343 1.81 7.47 44.99
N ILE A 344 2.63 6.63 44.36
CA ILE A 344 2.24 5.33 43.82
C ILE A 344 3.18 4.24 44.37
N THR A 345 2.63 3.15 44.86
CA THR A 345 3.42 1.97 45.23
C THR A 345 3.77 1.22 43.95
N ASN A 346 5.03 1.18 43.51
CA ASN A 346 5.41 0.53 42.25
C ASN A 346 6.76 -0.23 42.33
N ASN A 347 7.02 -1.09 41.34
CA ASN A 347 8.14 -2.02 41.35
C ASN A 347 9.47 -1.43 40.87
N GLY A 348 9.82 -0.21 41.30
CA GLY A 348 11.17 0.36 41.09
C GLY A 348 11.39 1.11 39.78
N TYR A 349 10.33 1.48 39.05
CA TYR A 349 10.40 2.19 37.76
C TYR A 349 9.95 3.66 37.84
N GLN A 350 10.50 4.51 36.97
CA GLN A 350 9.98 5.86 36.75
C GLN A 350 8.83 5.78 35.72
N PRO A 351 7.57 6.10 36.07
CA PRO A 351 6.43 5.95 35.16
C PRO A 351 6.44 7.01 34.06
N ILE A 352 5.83 6.72 32.91
CA ILE A 352 5.30 7.75 32.00
C ILE A 352 3.96 8.18 32.60
N VAL A 353 3.71 9.48 32.80
CA VAL A 353 2.45 9.96 33.36
C VAL A 353 1.67 10.76 32.31
N LEU A 354 0.47 10.30 31.99
CA LEU A 354 -0.53 11.06 31.23
C LEU A 354 -1.55 11.62 32.23
N ALA A 355 -1.97 12.88 32.06
CA ALA A 355 -2.96 13.50 32.94
C ALA A 355 -3.82 14.54 32.21
N GLY A 356 -5.10 14.64 32.59
CA GLY A 356 -6.07 15.51 31.94
C GLY A 356 -7.19 15.96 32.87
N VAL A 357 -7.84 17.07 32.52
CA VAL A 357 -8.93 17.65 33.32
C VAL A 357 -10.24 16.95 32.95
N ALA A 358 -10.84 16.28 33.94
CA ALA A 358 -11.98 15.37 33.81
C ALA A 358 -13.27 15.90 34.48
N SER A 359 -13.35 17.21 34.69
CA SER A 359 -14.59 17.92 35.05
C SER A 359 -14.58 19.35 34.49
N MET A 360 -15.74 20.01 34.54
CA MET A 360 -15.94 21.41 34.17
C MET A 360 -16.76 22.12 35.25
N ASN A 361 -16.20 22.20 36.45
CA ASN A 361 -16.80 22.92 37.59
C ASN A 361 -16.64 24.45 37.45
N SER A 362 -15.71 24.89 36.61
CA SER A 362 -15.48 26.25 36.15
C SER A 362 -15.43 26.27 34.61
N PRO A 363 -16.02 27.28 33.94
CA PRO A 363 -15.96 27.43 32.50
C PRO A 363 -14.66 28.08 31.99
N ARG A 364 -13.68 28.36 32.87
CA ARG A 364 -12.37 28.85 32.45
C ARG A 364 -11.54 27.66 31.89
N PRO A 365 -10.88 27.81 30.72
CA PRO A 365 -9.86 26.90 30.21
C PRO A 365 -8.73 26.71 31.22
N VAL A 366 -8.21 25.49 31.32
CA VAL A 366 -7.15 25.12 32.27
C VAL A 366 -6.51 23.79 31.88
N ILE A 367 -5.19 23.72 31.94
CA ILE A 367 -4.42 22.51 31.65
C ILE A 367 -3.85 21.88 32.92
N VAL A 368 -3.44 20.62 32.82
CA VAL A 368 -2.66 19.93 33.86
C VAL A 368 -1.18 20.10 33.55
N ARG A 369 -0.37 20.44 34.56
CA ARG A 369 1.10 20.37 34.49
C ARG A 369 1.60 19.27 35.42
N LEU A 370 2.70 18.63 35.04
CA LEU A 370 3.35 17.54 35.76
C LEU A 370 4.81 17.90 36.02
N LYS A 371 5.39 17.50 37.16
CA LYS A 371 6.84 17.54 37.40
C LYS A 371 7.25 16.57 38.51
N ASP A 372 8.55 16.50 38.76
CA ASP A 372 9.15 15.64 39.79
C ASP A 372 8.69 14.19 39.68
N ILE A 373 8.54 13.66 38.46
CA ILE A 373 8.11 12.27 38.24
C ILE A 373 9.27 11.34 38.57
N ASN A 374 9.19 10.67 39.72
CA ASN A 374 10.22 9.80 40.27
C ASN A 374 9.80 8.32 40.22
N ASN A 375 10.66 7.45 40.73
CA ASN A 375 10.26 6.11 41.14
C ASN A 375 9.38 6.19 42.40
N GLY A 376 8.06 6.06 42.24
CA GLY A 376 7.09 5.97 43.34
C GLY A 376 6.32 7.25 43.67
N ASP A 377 6.63 8.41 43.06
CA ASP A 377 5.80 9.61 43.16
C ASP A 377 5.90 10.53 41.92
N PHE A 378 4.98 11.49 41.86
CA PHE A 378 5.04 12.65 40.97
C PHE A 378 4.21 13.80 41.54
N LYS A 379 4.31 14.99 40.95
CA LYS A 379 3.43 16.14 41.27
C LYS A 379 2.57 16.51 40.09
N LEU A 380 1.31 16.84 40.38
CA LEU A 380 0.37 17.41 39.41
C LEU A 380 -0.18 18.77 39.90
N GLY A 381 -0.73 19.57 39.00
CA GLY A 381 -1.30 20.87 39.32
C GLY A 381 -2.04 21.47 38.12
N LEU A 382 -2.82 22.51 38.35
CA LEU A 382 -3.52 23.25 37.30
C LEU A 382 -2.70 24.48 36.88
N GLN A 383 -2.76 24.84 35.59
CA GLN A 383 -2.27 26.11 35.06
C GLN A 383 -3.35 26.72 34.15
N ASN A 384 -3.75 27.96 34.44
CA ASN A 384 -4.57 28.78 33.52
C ASN A 384 -3.66 29.33 32.40
N GLU A 385 -4.25 29.98 31.40
CA GLU A 385 -3.54 30.97 30.58
C GLU A 385 -2.83 32.04 31.46
N GLU A 386 -1.66 32.48 31.01
CA GLU A 386 -0.66 33.28 31.73
C GLU A 386 -1.23 34.60 32.25
N SER A 387 -2.13 35.24 31.47
CA SER A 387 -2.82 36.46 31.91
C SER A 387 -3.63 36.25 33.20
N PHE A 388 -4.05 35.03 33.52
CA PHE A 388 -4.75 34.67 34.76
C PHE A 388 -3.81 34.14 35.86
N THR A 389 -3.02 35.05 36.42
CA THR A 389 -2.29 34.90 37.71
C THR A 389 -3.20 34.63 38.94
N SER A 390 -4.51 34.51 38.76
CA SER A 390 -5.52 34.30 39.81
C SER A 390 -5.85 32.81 40.03
N ALA A 391 -6.39 32.48 41.21
CA ALA A 391 -6.95 31.15 41.51
C ALA A 391 -7.85 30.63 40.38
N HIS A 392 -7.77 29.32 40.08
CA HIS A 392 -8.79 28.70 39.25
C HIS A 392 -10.15 28.79 40.00
N PRO A 393 -11.26 29.22 39.38
CA PRO A 393 -12.46 29.64 40.13
C PRO A 393 -13.14 28.53 40.92
N ALA A 394 -12.93 27.28 40.52
CA ALA A 394 -13.41 26.07 41.19
C ALA A 394 -12.26 25.08 41.38
N ALA A 395 -12.51 24.00 42.13
CA ALA A 395 -11.63 22.84 42.10
C ALA A 395 -12.07 21.88 40.99
N GLU A 396 -11.14 21.43 40.16
CA GLU A 396 -11.39 20.48 39.07
C GLU A 396 -10.85 19.10 39.42
N ARG A 397 -11.48 18.05 38.88
CA ARG A 397 -10.98 16.68 38.88
C ARG A 397 -9.91 16.55 37.80
N VAL A 398 -8.69 16.25 38.21
CA VAL A 398 -7.61 15.78 37.34
C VAL A 398 -7.59 14.26 37.39
N ASN A 399 -7.82 13.60 36.25
CA ASN A 399 -7.52 12.18 36.09
C ASN A 399 -6.05 12.02 35.68
N TRP A 400 -5.41 10.92 36.11
CA TRP A 400 -4.05 10.58 35.72
C TRP A 400 -3.89 9.08 35.51
N VAL A 401 -2.99 8.70 34.60
CA VAL A 401 -2.55 7.33 34.37
C VAL A 401 -1.01 7.30 34.34
N ALA A 402 -0.43 6.46 35.19
CA ALA A 402 0.99 6.22 35.33
C ALA A 402 1.34 4.84 34.75
N ILE A 403 2.09 4.82 33.65
CA ILE A 403 2.39 3.65 32.82
C ILE A 403 3.84 3.22 33.05
N GLN A 404 4.08 1.92 33.29
CA GLN A 404 5.43 1.35 33.31
C GLN A 404 6.08 1.45 31.92
N PRO A 405 7.35 1.88 31.80
CA PRO A 405 8.08 1.85 30.53
C PRO A 405 8.06 0.44 29.90
N VAL A 406 7.67 0.37 28.64
CA VAL A 406 7.44 -0.88 27.89
C VAL A 406 7.70 -0.64 26.41
N SER A 407 8.17 -1.66 25.68
CA SER A 407 8.28 -1.69 24.21
C SER A 407 8.17 -3.16 23.82
N GLY A 408 7.22 -3.51 22.94
CA GLY A 408 6.94 -4.91 22.60
C GLY A 408 5.54 -5.14 22.02
N ARG A 409 5.15 -6.41 21.82
CA ARG A 409 3.83 -6.77 21.27
C ARG A 409 2.86 -7.23 22.36
N SER A 410 1.65 -6.67 22.36
CA SER A 410 0.59 -7.04 23.31
C SER A 410 0.15 -8.49 23.12
N ASP A 411 0.16 -9.28 24.18
CA ASP A 411 -0.35 -10.67 24.20
C ASP A 411 -1.87 -10.72 23.96
N VAL A 412 -2.60 -9.65 24.29
CA VAL A 412 -4.08 -9.58 24.23
C VAL A 412 -4.56 -9.11 22.86
N ALA A 413 -3.99 -8.01 22.35
CA ALA A 413 -4.42 -7.39 21.11
C ALA A 413 -3.53 -7.74 19.89
N GLY A 414 -2.39 -8.41 20.10
CA GLY A 414 -1.48 -8.82 19.03
C GLY A 414 -0.74 -7.67 18.34
N VAL A 415 -0.76 -6.46 18.91
CA VAL A 415 -0.26 -5.20 18.33
C VAL A 415 1.01 -4.68 19.00
N GLY A 416 1.86 -3.97 18.24
CA GLY A 416 3.02 -3.28 18.81
C GLY A 416 2.58 -2.13 19.72
N LEU A 417 3.28 -1.95 20.85
CA LEU A 417 3.09 -0.81 21.74
C LEU A 417 4.40 -0.37 22.41
N GLU A 418 4.47 0.91 22.75
CA GLU A 418 5.63 1.50 23.43
C GLU A 418 5.23 2.65 24.38
N ALA A 419 5.72 2.62 25.62
CA ALA A 419 5.64 3.72 26.58
C ALA A 419 7.06 4.25 26.87
N GLY A 420 7.33 5.49 26.48
CA GLY A 420 8.68 6.06 26.47
C GLY A 420 8.75 7.54 26.83
N ARG A 421 9.95 8.12 26.73
CA ARG A 421 10.25 9.53 26.97
C ARG A 421 11.25 10.06 25.93
N SER A 422 11.16 11.35 25.64
CA SER A 422 12.23 12.09 24.97
C SER A 422 13.41 12.39 25.89
N GLY A 423 14.49 12.94 25.32
CA GLY A 423 15.42 13.74 26.11
C GLY A 423 14.77 15.02 26.63
N ASN A 424 15.46 15.74 27.52
CA ASN A 424 15.09 17.12 27.85
C ASN A 424 15.55 18.04 26.70
N THR A 425 14.74 18.08 25.64
CA THR A 425 15.11 18.58 24.31
C THR A 425 13.93 19.12 23.50
N VAL A 426 12.69 19.00 23.98
CA VAL A 426 11.49 19.45 23.25
C VAL A 426 11.22 20.91 23.61
N THR A 427 11.31 21.81 22.65
CA THR A 427 11.02 23.25 22.82
C THR A 427 9.73 23.61 22.07
N HIS A 428 9.49 24.89 21.83
CA HIS A 428 8.54 25.39 20.84
C HIS A 428 8.78 24.88 19.40
N ALA A 429 10.02 24.46 19.08
CA ALA A 429 10.38 23.93 17.78
C ALA A 429 10.07 22.43 17.67
N TRP A 430 9.74 21.97 16.46
CA TRP A 430 9.44 20.56 16.19
C TRP A 430 10.65 19.65 16.44
N HIS A 431 10.53 18.80 17.46
CA HIS A 431 11.48 17.76 17.82
C HIS A 431 10.99 16.40 17.30
N THR A 432 11.79 15.73 16.45
CA THR A 432 11.50 14.35 16.03
C THR A 432 11.94 13.36 17.11
N GLN A 433 10.98 12.66 17.70
CA GLN A 433 11.19 11.53 18.60
C GLN A 433 11.05 10.23 17.81
N ASN A 434 12.06 9.36 17.85
CA ASN A 434 11.99 8.01 17.31
C ASN A 434 11.47 7.03 18.38
N TYR A 435 10.77 5.98 17.96
CA TYR A 435 10.49 4.83 18.83
C TYR A 435 11.76 4.01 19.08
N ALA A 436 11.83 3.28 20.19
CA ALA A 436 13.03 2.54 20.58
C ALA A 436 13.31 1.33 19.66
N SER A 437 12.27 0.77 19.04
CA SER A 437 12.34 -0.44 18.21
C SER A 437 11.79 -0.16 16.80
N SER A 438 12.67 -0.10 15.79
CA SER A 438 12.25 0.07 14.39
C SER A 438 11.46 -1.14 13.89
N GLY A 439 10.30 -0.93 13.28
CA GLY A 439 9.41 -2.02 12.83
C GLY A 439 8.53 -2.63 13.93
N LEU A 440 8.48 -2.02 15.13
CA LEU A 440 7.55 -2.41 16.19
C LEU A 440 6.08 -2.23 15.77
N PHE A 441 5.78 -1.08 15.15
CA PHE A 441 4.48 -0.73 14.61
C PHE A 441 4.39 -1.12 13.13
N ALA A 442 3.25 -1.70 12.74
CA ALA A 442 2.96 -2.01 11.33
C ALA A 442 2.56 -0.74 10.55
N ASP A 443 1.81 0.15 11.21
CA ASP A 443 1.23 1.37 10.66
C ASP A 443 1.63 2.61 11.49
N GLN A 444 1.05 3.77 11.18
CA GLN A 444 1.01 4.90 12.12
C GLN A 444 0.28 4.47 13.40
N PRO A 445 0.88 4.49 14.61
CA PRO A 445 0.19 4.14 15.84
C PRO A 445 -0.88 5.16 16.25
N ILE A 446 -1.69 4.82 17.24
CA ILE A 446 -2.36 5.79 18.12
C ILE A 446 -1.27 6.35 19.02
N LEU A 447 -1.13 7.68 19.09
CA LEU A 447 -0.10 8.35 19.89
C LEU A 447 -0.72 9.24 20.97
N SER A 448 -0.46 8.94 22.24
CA SER A 448 -0.63 9.86 23.36
C SER A 448 0.71 10.43 23.81
N ILE A 449 0.70 11.70 24.19
CA ILE A 449 1.83 12.47 24.72
C ILE A 449 1.41 13.30 25.94
N ALA A 450 2.35 13.60 26.84
CA ALA A 450 2.22 14.61 27.88
C ALA A 450 3.60 15.15 28.31
N GLN A 451 3.67 16.42 28.69
CA GLN A 451 4.89 16.99 29.30
C GLN A 451 5.16 16.35 30.67
N GLN A 452 6.42 16.04 30.98
CA GLN A 452 6.84 15.26 32.15
C GLN A 452 7.65 16.07 33.17
N THR A 453 8.21 17.18 32.73
CA THR A 453 9.02 18.16 33.48
C THR A 453 8.30 19.51 33.52
N LEU A 454 8.87 20.48 34.23
CA LEU A 454 8.39 21.86 34.22
C LEU A 454 9.59 22.79 34.39
N ASP A 455 10.34 22.88 33.31
CA ASP A 455 11.55 23.68 33.17
C ASP A 455 11.19 25.08 32.64
N GLY A 456 10.11 25.20 31.86
CA GLY A 456 9.46 26.46 31.49
C GLY A 456 8.37 26.88 32.48
N SER A 457 8.32 28.17 32.83
CA SER A 457 7.24 28.73 33.68
C SER A 457 5.91 28.83 32.95
N ASP A 458 5.97 29.07 31.65
CA ASP A 458 4.87 29.68 30.90
C ASP A 458 3.92 28.58 30.37
N THR A 459 2.76 28.96 29.86
CA THR A 459 1.63 28.02 29.73
C THR A 459 1.73 27.18 28.46
N GLY A 460 2.63 26.20 28.49
CA GLY A 460 2.85 25.23 27.43
C GLY A 460 1.93 24.00 27.48
N TYR A 461 1.46 23.54 26.32
CA TYR A 461 0.83 22.23 26.13
C TYR A 461 1.53 21.43 25.03
N ALA A 462 1.70 20.12 25.19
CA ALA A 462 2.42 19.31 24.21
C ALA A 462 1.52 18.97 23.00
N ARG A 463 1.94 19.34 21.78
CA ARG A 463 1.25 19.03 20.51
C ARG A 463 2.13 18.12 19.65
N TYR A 464 1.53 17.17 18.92
CA TYR A 464 2.23 16.27 18.00
C TYR A 464 1.90 16.49 16.52
N ASN A 465 2.78 16.06 15.62
CA ASN A 465 2.53 15.99 14.19
C ASN A 465 3.41 14.89 13.55
N ASN A 466 3.24 14.63 12.25
CA ASN A 466 4.11 13.74 11.45
C ASN A 466 4.40 12.39 12.13
N VAL A 467 3.35 11.72 12.61
CA VAL A 467 3.44 10.38 13.22
C VAL A 467 3.54 9.33 12.12
N ASP A 468 4.61 8.55 12.10
CA ASP A 468 4.82 7.39 11.24
C ASP A 468 5.06 6.12 12.08
N ARG A 469 5.48 5.00 11.48
CA ARG A 469 5.70 3.72 12.18
C ARG A 469 7.03 3.64 12.97
N ASN A 470 7.94 4.60 12.77
CA ASN A 470 9.26 4.69 13.39
C ASN A 470 9.43 5.96 14.24
N SER A 471 8.71 7.05 13.92
CA SER A 471 8.90 8.34 14.58
C SER A 471 7.61 9.16 14.72
N PHE A 472 7.68 10.21 15.53
CA PHE A 472 6.72 11.31 15.54
C PHE A 472 7.41 12.63 15.80
N GLN A 473 6.78 13.75 15.45
CA GLN A 473 7.23 15.07 15.85
C GLN A 473 6.39 15.61 17.01
N THR A 474 7.04 16.28 17.95
CA THR A 474 6.40 16.92 19.11
C THR A 474 7.00 18.30 19.35
N LYS A 475 6.20 19.22 19.89
CA LYS A 475 6.63 20.52 20.41
C LYS A 475 5.89 20.82 21.71
N ILE A 476 6.39 21.79 22.48
CA ILE A 476 5.58 22.49 23.49
C ILE A 476 4.96 23.71 22.81
N GLU A 477 3.66 23.88 22.91
CA GLU A 477 2.96 25.04 22.37
C GLU A 477 2.51 25.94 23.50
N GLU A 478 3.08 27.14 23.57
CA GLU A 478 2.63 28.21 24.45
C GLU A 478 1.40 28.92 23.87
N GLU A 479 0.53 29.36 24.79
CA GLU A 479 -0.54 30.30 24.49
C GLU A 479 -0.04 31.77 24.50
N LYS A 480 -0.95 32.70 24.19
CA LYS A 480 -0.64 34.09 23.80
C LYS A 480 -1.59 35.11 24.47
N SER A 481 -1.95 34.85 25.73
CA SER A 481 -2.83 35.72 26.53
C SER A 481 -2.10 36.92 27.15
N SER A 482 -0.81 36.79 27.43
CA SER A 482 0.05 37.81 28.04
C SER A 482 0.74 38.67 26.97
N ASP A 483 1.49 38.04 26.07
CA ASP A 483 1.95 38.65 24.83
C ASP A 483 1.89 37.69 23.60
N ASN A 484 2.75 37.85 22.60
CA ASN A 484 2.72 37.09 21.34
C ASN A 484 3.95 36.19 21.11
N GLU A 485 4.92 36.20 22.02
CA GLU A 485 6.10 35.33 22.01
C GLU A 485 5.70 33.86 22.24
N THR A 486 6.60 32.92 21.91
CA THR A 486 6.42 31.46 22.05
C THR A 486 7.77 30.74 22.09
N ASP A 487 8.78 31.26 22.79
CA ASP A 487 10.14 30.73 22.79
C ASP A 487 10.39 29.71 23.94
N HIS A 488 9.41 28.81 24.22
CA HIS A 488 9.50 27.79 25.28
C HIS A 488 10.87 27.09 25.33
N THR A 489 11.42 26.98 26.55
CA THR A 489 12.66 26.23 26.85
C THR A 489 12.51 24.71 26.62
N SER A 490 13.58 23.95 26.82
CA SER A 490 13.54 22.49 26.67
C SER A 490 12.71 21.80 27.76
N GLU A 491 11.92 20.82 27.37
CA GLU A 491 11.17 19.92 28.24
C GLU A 491 11.36 18.44 27.83
N VAL A 492 10.97 17.55 28.73
CA VAL A 492 10.77 16.12 28.47
C VAL A 492 9.31 15.85 28.13
N VAL A 493 9.04 15.22 26.98
CA VAL A 493 7.73 14.69 26.62
C VAL A 493 7.74 13.17 26.82
N GLY A 494 6.74 12.67 27.56
CA GLY A 494 6.46 11.26 27.73
C GLY A 494 5.38 10.84 26.74
N TYR A 495 5.47 9.63 26.20
CA TYR A 495 4.57 9.14 25.17
C TYR A 495 4.11 7.71 25.41
N PHE A 496 2.95 7.39 24.86
CA PHE A 496 2.41 6.05 24.76
C PHE A 496 1.87 5.84 23.33
N ALA A 497 2.44 4.90 22.60
CA ALA A 497 2.12 4.60 21.21
C ALA A 497 1.61 3.16 21.08
N VAL A 498 0.53 2.93 20.32
CA VAL A 498 -0.13 1.62 20.17
C VAL A 498 -0.65 1.41 18.74
N ASP A 499 -0.30 0.31 18.08
CA ASP A 499 -0.88 -0.11 16.78
C ASP A 499 -2.41 -0.36 16.94
N SER A 500 -3.24 0.12 16.01
CA SER A 500 -4.70 0.04 16.15
C SER A 500 -5.32 -1.25 15.58
N VAL A 501 -6.09 -1.98 16.37
CA VAL A 501 -6.83 -3.21 15.95
C VAL A 501 -8.17 -2.94 15.25
N SER A 502 -8.64 -1.69 15.16
CA SER A 502 -9.97 -1.33 14.65
C SER A 502 -10.15 -1.44 13.13
N GLY A 503 -9.42 -2.34 12.47
CA GLY A 503 -9.47 -2.55 11.03
C GLY A 503 -9.09 -3.98 10.64
N PHE A 504 -9.76 -4.48 9.61
CA PHE A 504 -9.53 -5.81 9.04
C PHE A 504 -8.32 -5.72 8.09
N LYS A 505 -7.29 -6.54 8.30
CA LYS A 505 -6.20 -6.64 7.33
C LYS A 505 -6.69 -7.36 6.07
N ILE A 506 -6.39 -6.79 4.91
CA ILE A 506 -6.76 -7.32 3.59
C ILE A 506 -5.82 -8.48 3.31
N LYS A 507 -6.12 -9.64 3.88
CA LYS A 507 -5.32 -10.86 3.78
C LYS A 507 -6.24 -12.07 3.68
N VAL A 508 -5.89 -13.07 2.88
CA VAL A 508 -6.68 -14.29 2.68
C VAL A 508 -5.79 -15.51 2.91
N GLY A 509 -6.15 -16.35 3.87
CA GLY A 509 -5.46 -17.63 4.10
C GLY A 509 -6.04 -18.72 3.21
N VAL A 510 -5.19 -19.38 2.43
CA VAL A 510 -5.56 -20.57 1.64
C VAL A 510 -4.66 -21.77 1.98
N THR A 511 -5.17 -22.98 1.80
CA THR A 511 -4.50 -24.24 2.21
C THR A 511 -3.74 -24.94 1.06
N SER A 512 -3.40 -24.19 0.00
CA SER A 512 -2.59 -24.63 -1.14
C SER A 512 -1.98 -23.43 -1.85
N GLU A 513 -0.74 -23.53 -2.34
CA GLU A 513 -0.07 -22.40 -3.03
C GLU A 513 -0.93 -21.85 -4.19
N PRO A 514 -1.28 -20.55 -4.18
CA PRO A 514 -1.99 -19.93 -5.29
C PRO A 514 -1.00 -19.58 -6.41
N THR A 515 -1.36 -19.95 -7.64
CA THR A 515 -0.57 -19.72 -8.85
C THR A 515 -1.38 -18.98 -9.90
N GLY A 516 -0.70 -18.25 -10.78
CA GLY A 516 -1.29 -17.54 -11.91
C GLY A 516 -0.77 -18.06 -13.25
N VAL A 517 -1.05 -17.33 -14.32
CA VAL A 517 -0.73 -17.77 -15.69
C VAL A 517 0.77 -17.98 -15.93
N VAL A 518 1.64 -17.31 -15.17
CA VAL A 518 3.10 -17.44 -15.29
C VAL A 518 3.57 -18.83 -14.83
N GLN A 519 3.25 -19.25 -13.59
CA GLN A 519 3.64 -20.59 -13.12
C GLN A 519 2.94 -21.70 -13.92
N GLN A 520 1.66 -21.51 -14.25
CA GLN A 520 0.85 -22.53 -14.94
C GLN A 520 1.34 -22.83 -16.36
N ASN A 521 2.04 -21.91 -17.02
CA ASN A 521 2.48 -22.07 -18.42
C ASN A 521 4.00 -22.17 -18.61
N ALA A 522 4.82 -22.02 -17.56
CA ALA A 522 6.29 -22.12 -17.64
C ALA A 522 6.81 -23.47 -18.18
N GLY A 523 6.00 -24.53 -18.11
CA GLY A 523 6.26 -25.80 -18.78
C GLY A 523 6.37 -25.69 -20.31
N SER A 524 5.59 -24.80 -20.92
CA SER A 524 5.43 -24.66 -22.38
C SER A 524 6.08 -23.40 -22.96
N MET A 525 6.30 -22.37 -22.15
CA MET A 525 6.69 -21.01 -22.58
C MET A 525 7.89 -20.51 -21.78
N ARG A 526 8.64 -19.55 -22.33
CA ARG A 526 9.66 -18.78 -21.61
C ARG A 526 9.10 -17.40 -21.26
N PHE A 527 9.01 -17.11 -19.97
CA PHE A 527 8.56 -15.80 -19.48
C PHE A 527 9.76 -14.90 -19.17
N GLY A 528 9.63 -13.63 -19.52
CA GLY A 528 10.43 -12.53 -18.98
C GLY A 528 9.50 -11.42 -18.47
N LEU A 529 10.06 -10.47 -17.74
CA LEU A 529 9.34 -9.35 -17.14
C LEU A 529 10.19 -8.08 -17.29
N ALA A 530 9.58 -7.05 -17.85
CA ALA A 530 10.06 -5.68 -17.85
C ALA A 530 9.13 -4.84 -16.96
N VAL A 531 9.68 -4.23 -15.93
CA VAL A 531 9.00 -3.27 -15.04
C VAL A 531 9.63 -1.89 -15.21
N TYR A 532 8.85 -0.83 -15.04
CA TYR A 532 9.39 0.53 -14.92
C TYR A 532 10.35 0.59 -13.74
N ASN A 533 11.51 1.24 -13.90
CA ASN A 533 12.46 1.35 -12.80
C ASN A 533 12.28 2.69 -12.05
N TYR A 534 12.60 2.73 -10.75
CA TYR A 534 12.65 4.00 -10.02
C TYR A 534 14.05 4.65 -10.10
N ASN A 535 14.15 5.94 -9.79
CA ASN A 535 15.41 6.68 -9.83
C ASN A 535 16.31 6.30 -8.64
N HIS A 536 17.39 5.55 -8.88
CA HIS A 536 18.28 5.02 -7.84
C HIS A 536 19.21 6.09 -7.22
N ASN A 537 19.15 7.35 -7.69
CA ASN A 537 19.80 8.50 -7.05
C ASN A 537 19.04 9.02 -5.80
N ARG A 538 17.90 8.41 -5.46
CA ARG A 538 17.03 8.81 -4.33
C ARG A 538 17.31 8.01 -3.07
N SER A 539 16.82 8.48 -1.92
CA SER A 539 16.82 7.65 -0.70
C SER A 539 15.88 6.45 -0.89
N PRO A 540 16.21 5.26 -0.35
CA PRO A 540 15.29 4.14 -0.21
C PRO A 540 13.92 4.54 0.36
N THR A 541 13.89 5.53 1.26
CA THR A 541 12.65 6.05 1.87
C THR A 541 11.75 6.84 0.91
N SER A 542 12.28 7.33 -0.22
CA SER A 542 11.58 8.22 -1.15
C SER A 542 11.48 7.68 -2.59
N ILE A 543 11.74 6.38 -2.80
CA ILE A 543 11.50 5.70 -4.08
C ILE A 543 10.03 5.77 -4.51
N TYR A 544 9.13 5.79 -3.53
CA TYR A 544 7.67 5.79 -3.73
C TYR A 544 7.15 7.06 -4.39
N ASN A 545 7.84 8.20 -4.27
CA ASN A 545 7.19 9.50 -4.50
C ASN A 545 7.86 10.38 -5.56
N GLY A 546 7.12 10.73 -6.62
CA GLY A 546 7.52 11.67 -7.68
C GLY A 546 8.65 11.20 -8.61
N ASN A 547 8.69 9.92 -8.99
CA ASN A 547 9.70 9.32 -9.87
C ASN A 547 9.76 9.95 -11.28
N THR A 548 10.95 9.90 -11.89
CA THR A 548 11.29 10.60 -13.16
C THR A 548 12.24 9.76 -14.05
N VAL A 549 12.01 8.46 -14.15
CA VAL A 549 12.76 7.55 -15.04
C VAL A 549 12.02 7.40 -16.36
N HIS A 550 12.75 7.21 -17.45
CA HIS A 550 12.23 7.18 -18.82
C HIS A 550 12.36 5.79 -19.50
N SER A 551 12.33 4.70 -18.73
CA SER A 551 12.37 3.32 -19.28
C SER A 551 11.93 2.25 -18.28
N GLY A 552 11.80 1.03 -18.80
CA GLY A 552 11.72 -0.20 -18.01
C GLY A 552 13.03 -0.99 -17.99
N THR A 553 13.02 -2.07 -17.22
CA THR A 553 14.20 -2.91 -16.96
C THR A 553 13.84 -4.39 -16.79
N PHE A 554 14.68 -5.27 -17.34
CA PHE A 554 14.71 -6.70 -17.05
C PHE A 554 15.70 -7.02 -15.90
N ARG A 555 16.21 -5.99 -15.22
CA ARG A 555 17.04 -6.09 -14.02
C ARG A 555 16.58 -5.05 -12.97
N PRO A 556 15.34 -5.16 -12.47
CA PRO A 556 14.90 -4.35 -11.33
C PRO A 556 15.79 -4.59 -10.12
N CYS A 557 16.03 -3.53 -9.36
CA CYS A 557 16.57 -3.59 -8.01
C CYS A 557 15.67 -2.79 -7.07
N TYR A 558 15.62 -3.15 -5.78
CA TYR A 558 14.84 -2.44 -4.77
C TYR A 558 15.42 -2.61 -3.35
N PRO A 559 15.12 -1.70 -2.41
CA PRO A 559 15.51 -1.83 -1.02
C PRO A 559 14.88 -3.03 -0.34
N ASP A 560 15.64 -3.66 0.56
CA ASP A 560 15.16 -4.74 1.41
C ASP A 560 14.47 -4.12 2.63
N ILE A 561 13.14 -4.07 2.60
CA ILE A 561 12.32 -3.47 3.66
C ILE A 561 12.38 -4.22 5.00
N SER A 562 13.05 -5.37 5.09
CA SER A 562 13.34 -6.05 6.36
C SER A 562 14.54 -5.46 7.10
N LYS A 563 15.40 -4.69 6.42
CA LYS A 563 16.53 -3.97 7.02
C LYS A 563 16.06 -2.70 7.72
N ALA A 564 16.83 -2.26 8.74
CA ALA A 564 16.65 -0.95 9.33
C ALA A 564 16.85 0.14 8.26
N VAL A 565 16.10 1.24 8.35
CA VAL A 565 16.02 2.29 7.32
C VAL A 565 17.39 2.92 6.98
N VAL A 566 18.33 2.91 7.93
CA VAL A 566 19.70 3.44 7.75
C VAL A 566 20.64 2.47 7.01
N ASP A 567 20.29 1.20 6.94
CA ASP A 567 21.06 0.11 6.30
C ASP A 567 20.45 -0.33 4.96
N GLN A 568 19.32 0.28 4.55
CA GLN A 568 18.66 0.03 3.27
C GLN A 568 19.43 0.67 2.11
N ASP A 569 19.41 0.00 0.96
CA ASP A 569 20.06 0.45 -0.28
C ASP A 569 19.22 0.10 -1.51
N ASN A 570 19.18 0.99 -2.50
CA ASN A 570 18.45 0.78 -3.76
C ASN A 570 18.95 -0.44 -4.58
N PHE A 571 20.02 -1.10 -4.14
CA PHE A 571 20.60 -2.30 -4.75
C PHE A 571 20.75 -3.46 -3.73
N ASP A 572 19.87 -3.50 -2.72
CA ASP A 572 19.75 -4.60 -1.75
C ASP A 572 19.26 -5.89 -2.38
N ILE A 573 18.11 -5.82 -3.06
CA ILE A 573 17.51 -6.90 -3.83
C ILE A 573 17.67 -6.52 -5.29
N CYS A 574 18.24 -7.41 -6.11
CA CYS A 574 18.32 -7.26 -7.56
C CYS A 574 17.94 -8.59 -8.20
N TYR A 575 17.05 -8.56 -9.19
CA TYR A 575 16.59 -9.77 -9.88
C TYR A 575 16.76 -9.63 -11.39
N ASP A 576 17.41 -10.62 -12.00
CA ASP A 576 17.42 -10.80 -13.45
C ASP A 576 16.08 -11.43 -13.86
N THR A 577 15.37 -10.83 -14.82
CA THR A 577 14.00 -11.21 -15.24
C THR A 577 13.83 -11.28 -16.76
N HIS A 578 14.91 -11.49 -17.51
CA HIS A 578 14.85 -11.79 -18.96
C HIS A 578 14.30 -13.20 -19.24
N VAL A 579 14.03 -13.56 -20.50
CA VAL A 579 13.27 -14.80 -20.83
C VAL A 579 13.99 -16.12 -20.50
N LYS A 580 15.23 -16.06 -20.03
CA LYS A 580 16.04 -17.21 -19.59
C LYS A 580 16.31 -17.20 -18.08
N SER A 581 15.79 -16.23 -17.33
CA SER A 581 15.95 -16.12 -15.88
C SER A 581 15.14 -17.18 -15.11
N PRO A 582 15.51 -17.47 -13.84
CA PRO A 582 14.68 -18.29 -12.95
C PRO A 582 13.27 -17.72 -12.79
N LEU A 583 12.24 -18.56 -12.91
CA LEU A 583 10.84 -18.13 -12.81
C LEU A 583 10.51 -17.45 -11.47
N SER A 584 11.18 -17.87 -10.40
CA SER A 584 11.11 -17.25 -9.07
C SER A 584 11.44 -15.76 -9.09
N ASN A 585 12.39 -15.33 -9.90
CA ASN A 585 12.77 -13.91 -9.98
C ASN A 585 11.60 -13.06 -10.52
N ILE A 586 10.92 -13.57 -11.56
CA ILE A 586 9.75 -12.92 -12.16
C ILE A 586 8.58 -12.88 -11.17
N VAL A 587 8.37 -13.99 -10.45
CA VAL A 587 7.34 -14.09 -9.41
C VAL A 587 7.60 -13.07 -8.29
N ASN A 588 8.79 -13.08 -7.68
CA ASN A 588 9.17 -12.18 -6.60
C ASN A 588 9.06 -10.69 -6.99
N VAL A 589 9.41 -10.31 -8.23
CA VAL A 589 9.28 -8.92 -8.69
C VAL A 589 7.81 -8.52 -8.86
N ILE A 590 6.94 -9.41 -9.36
CA ILE A 590 5.49 -9.11 -9.48
C ILE A 590 4.84 -8.96 -8.10
N GLU A 591 5.32 -9.71 -7.10
CA GLU A 591 4.81 -9.67 -5.73
C GLU A 591 5.33 -8.45 -4.96
N ASP A 592 6.65 -8.22 -4.93
CA ASP A 592 7.28 -7.32 -3.95
C ASP A 592 7.97 -6.07 -4.52
N HIS A 593 8.06 -5.90 -5.84
CA HIS A 593 8.71 -4.70 -6.39
C HIS A 593 7.88 -3.44 -6.07
N PRO A 594 8.45 -2.40 -5.43
CA PRO A 594 7.69 -1.27 -4.91
C PRO A 594 6.89 -0.49 -5.98
N LEU A 595 5.60 -0.28 -5.71
CA LEU A 595 4.75 0.57 -6.56
C LEU A 595 5.05 2.07 -6.36
N ILE A 596 5.31 2.81 -7.44
CA ILE A 596 5.87 4.17 -7.43
C ILE A 596 4.96 5.23 -8.06
N TRP A 597 4.87 6.39 -7.43
CA TRP A 597 4.25 7.58 -8.00
C TRP A 597 5.21 8.27 -8.97
N GLY A 598 4.83 8.47 -10.22
CA GLY A 598 5.64 9.17 -11.23
C GLY A 598 5.07 9.02 -12.63
N SER A 599 5.91 9.27 -13.64
CA SER A 599 5.61 8.98 -15.05
C SER A 599 5.87 7.52 -15.41
N THR A 600 5.01 6.96 -16.26
CA THR A 600 5.00 5.55 -16.70
C THR A 600 5.36 5.45 -18.20
N PRO A 601 6.65 5.53 -18.59
CA PRO A 601 7.08 5.71 -19.98
C PRO A 601 6.87 4.44 -20.86
N ILE A 602 5.62 4.21 -21.31
CA ILE A 602 5.19 2.94 -21.93
C ILE A 602 5.88 2.73 -23.28
N ALA A 603 5.90 3.75 -24.13
CA ALA A 603 6.55 3.70 -25.42
C ALA A 603 8.07 3.53 -25.26
N GLU A 604 8.73 4.29 -24.38
CA GLU A 604 10.17 4.12 -24.14
C GLU A 604 10.51 2.70 -23.63
N THR A 605 9.67 2.13 -22.77
CA THR A 605 9.82 0.75 -22.29
C THR A 605 9.68 -0.28 -23.42
N LEU A 606 8.72 -0.09 -24.33
CA LEU A 606 8.58 -0.94 -25.52
C LEU A 606 9.77 -0.79 -26.49
N PHE A 607 10.37 0.40 -26.56
CA PHE A 607 11.57 0.65 -27.38
C PHE A 607 12.80 -0.09 -26.83
N ASP A 608 13.00 -0.10 -25.51
CA ASP A 608 14.07 -0.89 -24.89
C ASP A 608 13.80 -2.40 -24.93
N ILE A 609 12.53 -2.84 -24.98
CA ILE A 609 12.16 -4.23 -25.28
C ILE A 609 12.52 -4.59 -26.74
N LYS A 610 12.34 -3.69 -27.73
CA LYS A 610 12.86 -3.86 -29.10
C LYS A 610 14.38 -3.97 -29.10
N GLY A 611 15.06 -3.15 -28.30
CA GLY A 611 16.51 -3.22 -28.08
C GLY A 611 16.96 -4.57 -27.54
N TYR A 612 16.23 -5.13 -26.56
CA TYR A 612 16.48 -6.46 -25.99
C TYR A 612 16.31 -7.59 -27.01
N PHE A 613 15.18 -7.67 -27.70
CA PHE A 613 14.92 -8.71 -28.70
C PHE A 613 15.88 -8.63 -29.90
N GLY A 614 16.16 -7.41 -30.37
CA GLY A 614 17.13 -7.15 -31.42
C GLY A 614 18.60 -7.29 -30.98
N GLN A 615 18.87 -7.55 -29.70
CA GLN A 615 20.21 -7.58 -29.10
C GLN A 615 21.06 -6.35 -29.48
N ILE A 616 20.42 -5.17 -29.46
CA ILE A 616 21.01 -3.90 -29.89
C ILE A 616 21.75 -3.26 -28.72
N ASN A 617 23.00 -2.84 -28.96
CA ASN A 617 23.70 -1.91 -28.10
C ASN A 617 23.64 -0.51 -28.75
N PHE A 618 22.91 0.43 -28.15
CA PHE A 618 22.79 1.80 -28.67
C PHE A 618 24.08 2.66 -28.48
N ASN A 619 25.15 2.10 -27.91
CA ASN A 619 26.47 2.70 -27.75
C ASN A 619 26.48 4.02 -26.95
N ARG A 620 25.51 4.20 -26.04
CA ARG A 620 25.40 5.40 -25.18
C ARG A 620 26.27 5.34 -23.91
N GLY A 621 27.06 4.28 -23.75
CA GLY A 621 27.73 3.89 -22.49
C GLY A 621 26.99 2.76 -21.76
N HIS A 622 25.75 2.50 -22.16
CA HIS A 622 24.88 1.40 -21.77
C HIS A 622 24.18 0.83 -23.02
N THR A 623 23.56 -0.34 -22.91
CA THR A 623 22.91 -1.02 -24.05
C THR A 623 21.58 -0.37 -24.44
N GLN A 624 20.73 -0.04 -23.45
CA GLN A 624 19.40 0.56 -23.64
C GLN A 624 19.47 2.00 -24.17
N TRP A 625 18.37 2.55 -24.72
CA TRP A 625 18.36 3.92 -25.26
C TRP A 625 18.22 4.99 -24.16
N TYR A 626 17.45 4.70 -23.12
CA TYR A 626 17.01 5.66 -22.12
C TYR A 626 17.67 5.43 -20.75
N ASP A 627 17.65 6.43 -19.88
CA ASP A 627 18.03 6.23 -18.47
C ASP A 627 16.99 5.32 -17.79
N ASN A 628 17.49 4.31 -17.08
CA ASN A 628 16.72 3.42 -16.22
C ASN A 628 16.85 3.82 -14.74
N GLY A 629 17.26 5.05 -14.45
CA GLY A 629 17.50 5.56 -13.11
C GLY A 629 18.80 5.10 -12.46
N LYS A 630 19.69 4.43 -13.21
CA LYS A 630 21.01 3.94 -12.71
C LYS A 630 22.19 4.72 -13.31
N GLU A 631 21.97 5.66 -14.23
CA GLU A 631 23.03 6.56 -14.70
C GLU A 631 23.67 7.33 -13.53
N GLY A 632 25.00 7.45 -13.55
CA GLY A 632 25.79 8.16 -12.53
C GLY A 632 26.07 7.39 -11.23
N ILE A 633 25.39 6.28 -10.94
CA ILE A 633 25.60 5.52 -9.70
C ILE A 633 26.94 4.77 -9.72
N SER A 634 27.70 4.85 -8.64
CA SER A 634 28.98 4.13 -8.47
C SER A 634 28.96 3.17 -7.27
N GLY A 635 29.92 2.25 -7.24
CA GLY A 635 30.04 1.22 -6.19
C GLY A 635 29.50 -0.15 -6.60
N VAL A 636 29.34 -1.02 -5.61
CA VAL A 636 28.97 -2.43 -5.74
C VAL A 636 27.67 -2.67 -4.95
N ALA A 637 26.79 -3.53 -5.47
CA ALA A 637 25.52 -3.92 -4.86
C ALA A 637 25.68 -5.11 -3.88
N ALA A 638 24.59 -5.50 -3.21
CA ALA A 638 24.62 -6.61 -2.25
C ALA A 638 25.00 -7.98 -2.88
N ASP A 639 24.74 -8.16 -4.18
CA ASP A 639 25.11 -9.34 -4.97
C ASP A 639 26.59 -9.37 -5.42
N GLY A 640 27.40 -8.36 -5.04
CA GLY A 640 28.81 -8.25 -5.42
C GLY A 640 29.06 -7.74 -6.85
N GLN A 641 28.02 -7.36 -7.60
CA GLN A 641 28.14 -6.80 -8.96
C GLN A 641 28.01 -5.26 -8.94
N PRO A 642 28.54 -4.53 -9.95
CA PRO A 642 28.48 -3.05 -9.98
C PRO A 642 27.06 -2.51 -9.84
N LYS A 643 26.88 -1.31 -9.26
CA LYS A 643 25.55 -0.71 -9.12
C LYS A 643 24.98 -0.20 -10.46
N ALA A 644 25.74 0.59 -11.22
CA ALA A 644 25.37 0.92 -12.59
C ALA A 644 25.36 -0.34 -13.46
N ARG A 645 24.19 -0.68 -14.03
CA ARG A 645 23.98 -1.81 -14.94
C ARG A 645 22.96 -1.45 -16.01
N ASN A 646 23.05 -2.15 -17.13
CA ASN A 646 22.10 -2.08 -18.21
C ASN A 646 20.70 -2.58 -17.81
N SER A 647 19.67 -2.17 -18.56
CA SER A 647 18.32 -2.76 -18.47
C SER A 647 18.24 -4.15 -19.08
N TYR A 648 19.13 -4.48 -20.01
CA TYR A 648 19.34 -5.80 -20.60
C TYR A 648 20.77 -5.94 -21.11
N GLU A 649 21.31 -7.16 -21.19
CA GLU A 649 22.63 -7.39 -21.80
C GLU A 649 22.53 -7.86 -23.26
N VAL A 650 23.62 -7.65 -24.01
CA VAL A 650 23.80 -8.10 -25.40
C VAL A 650 24.81 -9.25 -25.43
N ASN A 651 24.30 -10.49 -25.30
CA ASN A 651 25.06 -11.74 -25.30
C ASN A 651 24.12 -12.97 -25.31
N ASN A 652 24.66 -14.15 -25.60
CA ASN A 652 23.92 -15.42 -25.62
C ASN A 652 23.24 -15.80 -24.29
N ASP A 653 23.73 -15.29 -23.15
CA ASP A 653 23.13 -15.57 -21.85
C ASP A 653 21.79 -14.85 -21.70
N TRP A 654 21.63 -13.69 -22.35
CA TRP A 654 20.44 -12.84 -22.34
C TRP A 654 19.56 -12.96 -23.59
N ASP A 655 20.15 -13.22 -24.76
CA ASP A 655 19.49 -13.24 -26.07
C ASP A 655 18.21 -14.11 -26.07
N PRO A 656 17.02 -13.52 -26.29
CA PRO A 656 15.76 -14.26 -26.31
C PRO A 656 15.63 -15.19 -27.51
N PHE A 657 16.43 -15.06 -28.56
CA PHE A 657 16.44 -16.01 -29.67
C PHE A 657 17.47 -17.14 -29.47
N TYR A 658 18.37 -17.04 -28.49
CA TYR A 658 19.35 -18.09 -28.18
C TYR A 658 18.76 -19.22 -27.32
N TYR A 659 19.20 -20.44 -27.62
CA TYR A 659 18.81 -21.67 -26.91
C TYR A 659 20.04 -22.53 -26.62
N GLU A 660 20.37 -22.67 -25.34
CA GLU A 660 21.52 -23.47 -24.87
C GLU A 660 21.38 -24.95 -25.22
N GLU A 661 20.15 -25.47 -25.32
CA GLU A 661 19.87 -26.86 -25.73
C GLU A 661 20.25 -27.17 -27.20
N PHE A 662 20.40 -26.14 -28.04
CA PHE A 662 20.83 -26.26 -29.44
C PHE A 662 22.19 -25.60 -29.70
N GLY A 663 22.66 -24.73 -28.80
CA GLY A 663 23.89 -23.96 -28.93
C GLY A 663 23.83 -22.81 -29.95
N SER A 664 22.63 -22.48 -30.45
CA SER A 664 22.40 -21.50 -31.51
C SER A 664 21.23 -20.55 -31.21
N VAL A 665 21.09 -19.53 -32.04
CA VAL A 665 19.83 -18.78 -32.18
C VAL A 665 18.81 -19.61 -32.99
N LEU A 666 17.51 -19.28 -32.88
CA LEU A 666 16.42 -19.87 -33.65
C LEU A 666 15.47 -18.80 -34.23
N PRO A 667 15.32 -18.68 -35.57
CA PRO A 667 14.43 -17.68 -36.19
C PRO A 667 12.93 -18.00 -36.03
N CYS A 668 12.57 -19.25 -35.71
CA CYS A 668 11.19 -19.70 -35.57
C CYS A 668 10.58 -19.48 -34.17
N ALA A 669 11.36 -18.94 -33.22
CA ALA A 669 10.93 -18.70 -31.85
C ALA A 669 9.97 -17.50 -31.75
N LYS A 670 8.66 -17.75 -31.79
CA LYS A 670 7.63 -16.71 -31.66
C LYS A 670 7.82 -15.91 -30.36
N SER A 671 7.79 -14.59 -30.48
CA SER A 671 8.05 -13.65 -29.39
C SER A 671 6.89 -12.68 -29.21
N PHE A 672 6.44 -12.53 -27.96
CA PHE A 672 5.27 -11.77 -27.58
C PHE A 672 5.60 -10.77 -26.47
N VAL A 673 4.87 -9.65 -26.44
CA VAL A 673 4.84 -8.72 -25.30
C VAL A 673 3.42 -8.63 -24.77
N LEU A 674 3.24 -8.74 -23.45
CA LEU A 674 1.96 -8.53 -22.77
C LEU A 674 2.06 -7.27 -21.91
N HIS A 675 1.45 -6.18 -22.36
CA HIS A 675 1.41 -4.92 -21.63
C HIS A 675 0.27 -4.92 -20.60
N PHE A 676 0.60 -5.01 -19.31
CA PHE A 676 -0.37 -4.91 -18.20
C PHE A 676 -0.28 -3.51 -17.59
N ASN A 677 -1.19 -2.61 -17.97
CA ASN A 677 -1.23 -1.22 -17.50
C ASN A 677 -2.64 -0.62 -17.62
N ASP A 678 -2.88 0.55 -17.05
CA ASP A 678 -4.16 1.27 -17.11
C ASP A 678 -4.16 2.48 -18.06
N GLY A 679 -3.20 2.55 -18.98
CA GLY A 679 -3.11 3.54 -20.07
C GLY A 679 -2.67 4.94 -19.65
N GLU A 680 -2.56 5.20 -18.34
CA GLU A 680 -1.83 6.35 -17.80
C GLU A 680 -0.33 6.13 -18.05
N PRO A 681 0.39 7.15 -18.56
CA PRO A 681 0.53 8.38 -17.78
C PRO A 681 0.26 9.70 -18.54
N TYR A 682 0.40 10.76 -17.76
CA TYR A 682 0.56 12.15 -18.16
C TYR A 682 1.89 12.49 -18.87
N ARG A 683 2.75 11.49 -19.16
CA ARG A 683 4.13 11.59 -19.73
C ARG A 683 4.61 10.28 -20.39
N ASP A 684 3.93 9.85 -21.44
CA ASP A 684 4.48 8.86 -22.39
C ASP A 684 5.34 9.63 -23.42
N PHE A 685 6.51 9.10 -23.80
CA PHE A 685 7.38 9.67 -24.85
C PHE A 685 7.56 11.21 -24.79
N ASP A 686 7.85 11.74 -23.59
CA ASP A 686 7.90 13.19 -23.31
C ASP A 686 9.32 13.71 -23.03
N GLY A 687 9.65 14.89 -23.56
CA GLY A 687 10.96 15.52 -23.43
C GLY A 687 11.74 15.65 -24.74
N SER A 688 13.05 15.36 -24.70
CA SER A 688 13.94 15.45 -25.86
C SER A 688 15.05 14.39 -25.81
N GLY A 689 15.63 14.05 -26.96
CA GLY A 689 16.60 12.94 -27.08
C GLY A 689 15.96 11.57 -27.36
N HIS A 690 14.68 11.54 -27.72
CA HIS A 690 13.98 10.35 -28.22
C HIS A 690 14.57 9.87 -29.57
N PRO A 691 14.48 8.56 -29.88
CA PRO A 691 14.77 8.05 -31.21
C PRO A 691 13.68 8.50 -32.20
N PRO A 692 13.99 8.62 -33.50
CA PRO A 692 12.98 8.92 -34.51
C PRO A 692 12.03 7.74 -34.67
N LEU A 693 10.73 7.98 -34.47
CA LEU A 693 9.65 7.06 -34.86
C LEU A 693 9.04 7.51 -36.18
N ILE A 694 8.43 6.55 -36.90
CA ILE A 694 7.73 6.77 -38.16
C ILE A 694 6.25 6.95 -37.85
N ASP A 695 5.64 7.99 -38.40
CA ASP A 695 4.19 8.26 -38.37
C ASP A 695 3.46 7.24 -39.25
N ASP A 696 2.50 6.50 -38.68
CA ASP A 696 1.72 5.50 -39.44
C ASP A 696 0.66 6.12 -40.37
N GLY A 697 0.39 7.43 -40.22
CA GLY A 697 -0.60 8.16 -41.01
C GLY A 697 -2.04 8.06 -40.51
N SER A 698 -2.27 7.48 -39.32
CA SER A 698 -3.55 7.28 -38.66
C SER A 698 -3.52 7.77 -37.20
N GLY A 699 -4.68 8.05 -36.61
CA GLY A 699 -4.75 8.48 -35.21
C GLY A 699 -4.03 9.81 -34.89
N ASN A 700 -3.21 9.82 -33.83
CA ASN A 700 -2.55 11.01 -33.28
C ASN A 700 -1.02 10.84 -33.24
N PHE A 701 -0.29 11.61 -34.04
CA PHE A 701 1.18 11.66 -33.96
C PHE A 701 1.69 12.82 -33.09
N GLY A 702 2.09 12.58 -31.83
CA GLY A 702 2.69 13.64 -30.99
C GLY A 702 3.24 13.18 -29.64
N PRO A 703 3.76 14.08 -28.78
CA PRO A 703 4.18 13.72 -27.43
C PRO A 703 3.04 13.01 -26.67
N GLN A 704 3.37 11.89 -26.04
CA GLN A 704 2.44 10.98 -25.35
C GLN A 704 1.47 10.20 -26.24
N ASP A 705 1.45 10.44 -27.55
CA ASP A 705 0.65 9.67 -28.51
C ASP A 705 1.65 9.10 -29.54
N LYS A 706 2.38 8.04 -29.11
CA LYS A 706 3.52 7.37 -29.79
C LYS A 706 3.55 5.84 -29.63
N LEU A 707 2.76 5.29 -28.71
CA LEU A 707 2.78 3.86 -28.35
C LEU A 707 2.30 2.96 -29.50
N ASP A 708 1.38 3.49 -30.31
CA ASP A 708 0.77 2.92 -31.50
C ASP A 708 1.68 2.96 -32.73
N ASP A 709 2.36 4.08 -33.00
CA ASP A 709 3.45 4.14 -34.00
C ASP A 709 4.52 3.09 -33.70
N LEU A 710 4.90 2.99 -32.43
CA LEU A 710 5.96 2.10 -31.99
C LEU A 710 5.53 0.64 -32.06
N ALA A 711 4.29 0.32 -31.70
CA ALA A 711 3.73 -1.03 -31.86
C ALA A 711 3.78 -1.48 -33.32
N LEU A 712 3.45 -0.60 -34.26
CA LEU A 712 3.59 -0.88 -35.70
C LEU A 712 5.06 -1.03 -36.09
N MET A 713 5.94 -0.15 -35.61
CA MET A 713 7.38 -0.23 -35.90
C MET A 713 8.03 -1.54 -35.43
N LEU A 714 7.55 -2.15 -34.34
CA LEU A 714 7.99 -3.47 -33.86
C LEU A 714 7.45 -4.64 -34.71
N ARG A 715 6.41 -4.42 -35.51
CA ARG A 715 5.90 -5.40 -36.47
C ARG A 715 6.56 -5.26 -37.83
N ASN A 716 6.55 -4.06 -38.41
CA ASN A 716 7.00 -3.80 -39.76
C ASN A 716 8.53 -3.81 -39.91
N GLN A 717 9.30 -3.62 -38.83
CA GLN A 717 10.75 -3.74 -38.85
C GLN A 717 11.19 -5.07 -38.25
N ASP A 718 11.92 -5.85 -39.05
CA ASP A 718 12.58 -7.06 -38.57
C ASP A 718 13.54 -6.70 -37.43
N CYS A 719 13.47 -7.45 -36.33
CA CYS A 719 14.28 -7.19 -35.15
C CYS A 719 15.67 -7.81 -35.24
N ARG A 720 15.89 -8.79 -36.13
CA ARG A 720 17.18 -9.48 -36.31
C ARG A 720 17.48 -9.61 -37.80
N THR A 721 18.76 -9.63 -38.18
CA THR A 721 19.17 -9.65 -39.61
C THR A 721 20.51 -10.36 -39.84
N GLU A 722 21.08 -10.97 -38.81
CA GLU A 722 22.36 -11.65 -38.85
C GLU A 722 22.25 -13.13 -39.28
N PRO A 723 23.36 -13.77 -39.71
CA PRO A 723 23.32 -15.14 -40.21
C PRO A 723 22.80 -16.16 -39.19
N GLY A 724 21.89 -17.05 -39.61
CA GLY A 724 21.18 -17.97 -38.73
C GLY A 724 19.83 -17.44 -38.22
N MET A 725 19.47 -16.19 -38.56
CA MET A 725 18.15 -15.60 -38.33
C MET A 725 17.43 -15.34 -39.67
N GLU A 726 17.22 -16.41 -40.46
CA GLU A 726 16.58 -16.28 -41.78
C GLU A 726 15.04 -16.18 -41.69
N GLY A 727 14.49 -15.04 -42.13
CA GLY A 727 13.05 -14.73 -42.11
C GLY A 727 12.71 -13.74 -40.99
N HIS A 728 11.54 -13.11 -41.06
CA HIS A 728 11.21 -11.96 -40.21
C HIS A 728 10.92 -12.32 -38.74
N GLN A 729 11.61 -11.70 -37.79
CA GLN A 729 11.37 -11.85 -36.35
C GLN A 729 10.37 -10.80 -35.84
N GLU A 730 9.08 -11.15 -35.91
CA GLU A 730 8.00 -10.36 -35.31
C GLU A 730 8.08 -10.30 -33.78
N ILE A 731 7.74 -9.14 -33.21
CA ILE A 731 7.35 -9.00 -31.81
C ILE A 731 5.84 -8.72 -31.76
N ILE A 732 5.06 -9.64 -31.17
CA ILE A 732 3.60 -9.55 -31.14
C ILE A 732 3.15 -8.94 -29.81
N SER A 733 2.73 -7.68 -29.82
CA SER A 733 2.34 -6.92 -28.61
C SER A 733 0.83 -6.94 -28.37
N TYR A 734 0.41 -7.52 -27.25
CA TYR A 734 -0.97 -7.46 -26.74
C TYR A 734 -1.06 -6.51 -25.54
N TYR A 735 -2.18 -5.79 -25.43
CA TYR A 735 -2.41 -4.78 -24.41
C TYR A 735 -3.59 -5.20 -23.51
N VAL A 736 -3.30 -5.42 -22.23
CA VAL A 736 -4.24 -5.87 -21.21
C VAL A 736 -4.55 -4.67 -20.31
N TYR A 737 -5.74 -4.11 -20.49
CA TYR A 737 -6.21 -2.98 -19.69
C TYR A 737 -6.47 -3.41 -18.25
N ALA A 738 -5.73 -2.82 -17.30
CA ALA A 738 -5.70 -3.26 -15.91
C ALA A 738 -6.76 -2.60 -15.00
N ALA A 739 -7.48 -1.59 -15.51
CA ALA A 739 -8.57 -0.97 -14.79
C ALA A 739 -9.91 -1.70 -15.07
N LEU A 740 -10.69 -1.93 -14.01
CA LEU A 740 -11.87 -2.80 -14.06
C LEU A 740 -13.11 -2.09 -13.51
N GLY A 741 -14.29 -2.53 -13.95
CA GLY A 741 -15.58 -1.98 -13.52
C GLY A 741 -15.90 -0.56 -13.99
N GLU A 742 -14.90 0.23 -14.38
CA GLU A 742 -15.01 1.54 -15.01
C GLU A 742 -15.60 1.41 -16.42
N ASN A 743 -16.71 2.10 -16.68
CA ASN A 743 -17.36 2.15 -17.99
C ASN A 743 -16.61 3.11 -18.95
N GLU A 744 -15.29 2.98 -19.07
CA GLU A 744 -14.41 3.92 -19.77
C GLU A 744 -14.34 3.65 -21.29
N SER A 745 -15.51 3.68 -21.92
CA SER A 745 -15.59 3.95 -23.35
C SER A 745 -15.15 5.41 -23.62
N ASN A 746 -14.00 5.56 -24.28
CA ASN A 746 -13.47 6.81 -24.83
C ASN A 746 -12.89 7.83 -23.83
N ASN A 747 -11.86 7.42 -23.08
CA ASN A 747 -10.82 8.34 -22.60
C ASN A 747 -9.50 8.15 -23.39
N ARG A 748 -8.53 9.04 -23.17
CA ARG A 748 -7.23 9.03 -23.89
C ARG A 748 -6.45 7.73 -23.66
N SER A 749 -6.48 7.24 -22.42
CA SER A 749 -5.75 6.09 -21.89
C SER A 749 -6.22 4.78 -22.55
N THR A 750 -7.55 4.54 -22.60
CA THR A 750 -8.15 3.41 -23.32
C THR A 750 -8.08 3.53 -24.85
N ARG A 751 -8.04 4.76 -25.41
CA ARG A 751 -7.88 4.96 -26.86
C ARG A 751 -6.50 4.48 -27.32
N ARG A 752 -5.42 4.98 -26.71
CA ARG A 752 -4.02 4.59 -27.00
C ARG A 752 -3.80 3.08 -26.97
N MET A 753 -4.33 2.40 -25.96
CA MET A 753 -4.16 0.95 -25.84
C MET A 753 -4.94 0.17 -26.91
N ARG A 754 -6.06 0.71 -27.44
CA ARG A 754 -6.79 0.11 -28.56
C ARG A 754 -6.08 0.35 -29.90
N GLU A 755 -5.56 1.56 -30.11
CA GLU A 755 -4.72 1.93 -31.25
C GLU A 755 -3.45 1.05 -31.30
N ALA A 756 -2.71 0.98 -30.20
CA ALA A 756 -1.50 0.16 -30.09
C ALA A 756 -1.78 -1.35 -30.15
N ALA A 757 -2.92 -1.84 -29.65
CA ALA A 757 -3.31 -3.24 -29.82
C ALA A 757 -3.62 -3.61 -31.28
N ALA A 758 -4.24 -2.70 -32.04
CA ALA A 758 -4.45 -2.91 -33.46
C ALA A 758 -3.11 -2.99 -34.22
N ASN A 759 -2.16 -2.10 -33.91
CA ASN A 759 -0.84 -2.08 -34.53
C ASN A 759 0.13 -3.17 -34.02
N GLY A 760 -0.01 -3.66 -32.79
CA GLY A 760 0.87 -4.68 -32.20
C GLY A 760 0.44 -6.12 -32.44
N ALA A 761 -0.87 -6.37 -32.58
CA ALA A 761 -1.46 -7.72 -32.61
C ALA A 761 -2.27 -8.04 -33.88
N PHE A 762 -2.07 -7.30 -34.98
CA PHE A 762 -2.81 -7.52 -36.22
C PHE A 762 -2.58 -8.90 -36.87
N VAL A 763 -3.52 -9.24 -37.75
CA VAL A 763 -3.45 -10.30 -38.75
C VAL A 763 -3.21 -9.63 -40.11
N ASP A 764 -2.01 -9.81 -40.64
CA ASP A 764 -1.68 -9.59 -42.05
C ASP A 764 -2.44 -10.62 -42.90
N LYS A 765 -3.05 -10.21 -44.03
CA LYS A 765 -3.76 -11.13 -44.95
C LYS A 765 -3.33 -11.05 -46.42
N ASP A 766 -2.49 -10.11 -46.82
CA ASP A 766 -1.91 -10.03 -48.17
C ASP A 766 -0.37 -10.14 -48.20
N GLU A 767 0.24 -10.41 -47.04
CA GLU A 767 1.67 -10.66 -46.80
C GLU A 767 2.54 -9.40 -47.01
N ASP A 768 1.99 -8.21 -46.72
CA ASP A 768 2.66 -6.90 -46.84
C ASP A 768 3.31 -6.39 -45.53
N LEU A 769 3.09 -7.09 -44.41
CA LEU A 769 3.52 -6.76 -43.04
C LEU A 769 2.83 -5.55 -42.41
N ALA A 770 1.62 -5.17 -42.82
CA ALA A 770 0.82 -4.09 -42.24
C ALA A 770 -0.50 -4.56 -41.60
N PRO A 771 -1.12 -3.76 -40.69
CA PRO A 771 -2.40 -4.09 -40.07
C PRO A 771 -3.53 -4.06 -41.09
N ASP A 772 -4.25 -5.18 -41.19
CA ASP A 772 -5.30 -5.36 -42.18
C ASP A 772 -6.68 -5.62 -41.49
N PRO A 773 -7.68 -4.73 -41.66
CA PRO A 773 -7.57 -3.40 -42.24
C PRO A 773 -6.79 -2.46 -41.31
N VAL A 774 -6.24 -1.38 -41.88
CA VAL A 774 -5.59 -0.30 -41.12
C VAL A 774 -6.51 0.17 -40.00
N HIS A 775 -5.93 0.38 -38.81
CA HIS A 775 -6.71 0.68 -37.62
C HIS A 775 -7.55 1.97 -37.78
N PRO A 776 -8.80 1.98 -37.28
CA PRO A 776 -9.66 3.13 -37.46
C PRO A 776 -9.16 4.30 -36.59
N ALA A 777 -8.82 5.42 -37.22
CA ALA A 777 -8.39 6.68 -36.59
C ALA A 777 -9.39 7.30 -35.57
N ASN A 778 -10.50 6.63 -35.28
CA ASN A 778 -11.44 6.93 -34.20
C ASN A 778 -11.99 5.61 -33.63
N PHE A 779 -11.28 4.99 -32.67
CA PHE A 779 -11.85 3.94 -31.82
C PHE A 779 -12.89 4.57 -30.87
N ILE A 780 -14.18 4.48 -31.25
CA ILE A 780 -15.36 4.82 -30.42
C ILE A 780 -15.65 3.69 -29.40
#